data_AF-A0A4P6WWI8-F1
#
_entry.id   AF-A0A4P6WWI8-F1
#
_cell.length_a   1.000
_cell.length_b   1.000
_cell.length_c   1.000
_cell.angle_alpha   90.00
_cell.angle_beta   90.00
_cell.angle_gamma   90.00
#
_symmetry.space_group_name_H-M   'P 1'
#
loop_
_entity.id
_entity.type
_entity.pdbx_description
1 polymer ?
#
loop_
_entity_poly.entity_id
_entity_poly.type
_entity_poly.pdbx_seq_one_letter_code
_entity_poly.pdbx_strand_id
1 'polypeptide(L)'
;MLGKSDPQGAKWHRWDPHLHAPGTILNDQYCGEDAWGQFLAKLEGATPRIRAIGITDYYSVDTYVAVRRHKQAGRLPDVDLIFANVEMRYGIGTSKGSPINVHLLVSPEDPDHVEQIRRFLRALTFEAYGETFRCDASDLIRLGRTHDATLIDERAALAVGANHFKVNPEQLRAEWKRSAWVQENVLVAVAAGSTDGSSGLQSDASQAILRKEIERFAHIIFSSQPKQREFWLGRGAASIDKLASDWNGCKPCLHGSDAHAPEQVGQPQLDRYCWIKGDVSFDSLRQVCLEPGTRAFIGASPPRGALPSQVIASIGLTNAQWMSVPSVQLNPGLVGIIGARGSGKTALADLVAAAGFALSGDLDERSFVRRAHRHLNGSMSRLLWEDGTPTEVDLGDLENSGLLESPRVQYLSQQFVDRLCSAEGMTDELLAEIERIIYMAHPSEDRMGTTTFQELLDLKAAHGRSMRQSHEEMLVETTTQLNLERGRRAALPQLLRQRADKSAGLAKDRKDRESLIGKGSEERAKQFDVVSNAAEAVRSRIEQARRRRQALGALRDEVADTRASKAPLRLRQLQQVHADAGLETEAWKAFLMDFSGDVDGILTAAIKAVDDQIMAMVGIPFKEAESVPGTPPSTVSLLPEGSDLSQQTLGLLEREAARLRALINVDEQATRAFKRLSEKISRDDAVLAKLDRDIATANQAEARIKELIEERRTSYAAVFDGILEEEKELSALYEPLKQRLAAEDGALGKLAFSIRRSVDLEAWAQRGEELLDLRKAGPFKGRGALLAAAQAELLAAWEAGTSAEVASAMADFRASHEAQLVDHAPVERSDTEAFREWGGRVSAWLYSTDHIRITYGVQYEGVDIEQLSPGTRGIVLLLLYLAIDQEDDRPLIVDQPEENLDPKSIFDELVDRFRRTRLRRQIIIVTHNANLIVNTDADQVIVAKCGPHRPGQLPEISYQSGGLENPEIRRQVCEILEGGEAAFKERARRLRVRM
;
A
#
# COMPACT_ATOMS: atom_id res chain seq x y z
N MET A 1 -16.35 32.57 -40.06
CA MET A 1 -17.14 32.56 -38.81
C MET A 1 -16.24 31.94 -37.78
N LEU A 2 -15.84 32.69 -36.75
CA LEU A 2 -15.16 32.10 -35.59
C LEU A 2 -16.15 31.10 -34.96
N GLY A 3 -15.74 29.83 -34.84
CA GLY A 3 -16.55 28.82 -34.17
C GLY A 3 -16.92 29.30 -32.76
N LYS A 4 -18.13 28.97 -32.30
CA LYS A 4 -18.50 29.19 -30.89
C LYS A 4 -17.55 28.36 -30.04
N SER A 5 -16.70 29.01 -29.26
CA SER A 5 -15.84 28.34 -28.28
C SER A 5 -16.69 27.60 -27.26
N ASP A 6 -16.36 26.34 -26.99
CA ASP A 6 -17.08 25.55 -26.00
C ASP A 6 -16.55 25.88 -24.60
N PRO A 7 -17.40 26.31 -23.64
CA PRO A 7 -16.94 26.60 -22.28
C PRO A 7 -16.39 25.36 -21.56
N GLN A 8 -16.75 24.14 -21.97
CA GLN A 8 -16.15 22.89 -21.46
C GLN A 8 -14.77 22.62 -22.06
N GLY A 9 -14.26 23.44 -22.98
CA GLY A 9 -12.98 23.23 -23.65
C GLY A 9 -12.99 22.03 -24.60
N ALA A 10 -11.89 21.28 -24.62
CA ALA A 10 -11.60 20.31 -25.66
C ALA A 10 -12.53 19.09 -25.61
N LYS A 11 -13.28 18.87 -26.70
CA LYS A 11 -14.21 17.75 -26.89
C LYS A 11 -13.90 16.95 -28.14
N TRP A 12 -14.29 15.67 -28.13
CA TRP A 12 -14.17 14.84 -29.31
C TRP A 12 -15.21 15.21 -30.37
N HIS A 13 -14.73 15.48 -31.57
CA HIS A 13 -15.55 15.78 -32.73
C HIS A 13 -15.12 14.92 -33.92
N ARG A 14 -16.08 14.44 -34.70
CA ARG A 14 -15.80 13.74 -35.95
C ARG A 14 -15.46 14.74 -37.05
N TRP A 15 -14.32 14.52 -37.69
CA TRP A 15 -13.79 15.32 -38.78
C TRP A 15 -13.63 14.46 -40.03
N ASP A 16 -13.70 15.08 -41.21
CA ASP A 16 -13.32 14.47 -42.48
C ASP A 16 -12.31 15.40 -43.21
N PRO A 17 -11.01 15.28 -42.93
CA PRO A 17 -10.00 16.24 -43.39
C PRO A 17 -9.56 16.03 -44.85
N HIS A 18 -10.05 14.97 -45.52
CA HIS A 18 -9.67 14.62 -46.88
C HIS A 18 -10.90 14.15 -47.64
N LEU A 19 -11.53 15.08 -48.37
CA LEU A 19 -12.78 14.87 -49.08
C LEU A 19 -12.78 15.63 -50.41
N HIS A 20 -12.82 14.93 -51.55
CA HIS A 20 -12.97 15.58 -52.85
C HIS A 20 -14.45 15.88 -53.12
N ALA A 21 -14.74 17.11 -53.56
CA ALA A 21 -16.10 17.53 -53.90
C ALA A 21 -16.37 17.40 -55.41
N PRO A 22 -17.65 17.43 -55.85
CA PRO A 22 -17.99 17.43 -57.28
C PRO A 22 -17.25 18.54 -58.02
N GLY A 23 -16.61 18.21 -59.15
CA GLY A 23 -15.75 19.14 -59.87
C GLY A 23 -14.25 19.04 -59.55
N THR A 24 -13.83 18.13 -58.66
CA THR A 24 -12.40 17.85 -58.41
C THR A 24 -11.64 17.60 -59.71
N ILE A 25 -10.39 18.05 -59.80
CA ILE A 25 -9.66 18.05 -61.08
C ILE A 25 -9.30 16.64 -61.55
N LEU A 26 -8.94 15.72 -60.66
CA LEU A 26 -8.62 14.33 -60.98
C LEU A 26 -9.63 13.37 -60.35
N ASN A 27 -9.90 12.26 -61.04
CA ASN A 27 -10.77 11.17 -60.59
C ASN A 27 -12.17 11.63 -60.16
N ASP A 28 -12.76 12.65 -60.79
CA ASP A 28 -14.15 13.05 -60.52
C ASP A 28 -15.12 11.98 -61.03
N GLN A 29 -15.78 11.26 -60.12
CA GLN A 29 -16.80 10.26 -60.43
C GLN A 29 -18.20 10.71 -59.98
N TYR A 30 -18.37 12.00 -59.66
CA TYR A 30 -19.66 12.58 -59.34
C TYR A 30 -20.48 12.80 -60.63
N CYS A 31 -21.23 11.77 -61.02
CA CYS A 31 -22.03 11.76 -62.26
C CYS A 31 -23.47 12.28 -62.04
N GLY A 32 -24.02 12.99 -63.03
CA GLY A 32 -25.43 13.42 -63.07
C GLY A 32 -25.68 14.89 -62.74
N GLU A 33 -26.89 15.38 -63.02
CA GLU A 33 -27.26 16.80 -62.86
C GLU A 33 -27.32 17.27 -61.39
N ASP A 34 -27.54 16.35 -60.44
CA ASP A 34 -27.65 16.63 -59.00
C ASP A 34 -26.44 16.15 -58.17
N ALA A 35 -25.25 16.12 -58.77
CA ALA A 35 -24.02 15.71 -58.10
C ALA A 35 -23.75 16.49 -56.80
N TRP A 36 -23.96 17.81 -56.82
CA TRP A 36 -23.82 18.68 -55.65
C TRP A 36 -24.88 18.43 -54.57
N GLY A 37 -26.14 18.22 -54.96
CA GLY A 37 -27.21 17.93 -54.00
C GLY A 37 -26.97 16.62 -53.25
N GLN A 38 -26.55 15.57 -53.96
CA GLN A 38 -26.21 14.28 -53.37
C GLN A 38 -25.00 14.38 -52.42
N PHE A 39 -23.92 15.03 -52.85
CA PHE A 39 -22.72 15.26 -52.02
C PHE A 39 -23.06 15.96 -50.70
N LEU A 40 -23.81 17.08 -50.78
CA LEU A 40 -24.18 17.85 -49.59
C LEU A 40 -25.14 17.06 -48.68
N ALA A 41 -26.13 16.36 -49.25
CA ALA A 41 -27.09 15.56 -48.48
C ALA A 41 -26.40 14.40 -47.74
N LYS A 42 -25.38 13.78 -48.33
CA LYS A 42 -24.58 12.72 -47.67
C LYS A 42 -23.83 13.25 -46.46
N LEU A 43 -23.23 14.45 -46.55
CA LEU A 43 -22.57 15.10 -45.42
C LEU A 43 -23.57 15.50 -44.32
N GLU A 44 -24.72 16.05 -44.70
CA GLU A 44 -25.78 16.45 -43.77
C GLU A 44 -26.43 15.26 -43.05
N GLY A 45 -26.53 14.11 -43.73
CA GLY A 45 -27.08 12.87 -43.17
C GLY A 45 -26.04 11.95 -42.51
N ALA A 46 -24.77 12.34 -42.44
CA ALA A 46 -23.70 11.48 -41.92
C ALA A 46 -23.88 11.20 -40.42
N THR A 47 -23.79 9.92 -40.04
CA THR A 47 -23.84 9.45 -38.64
C THR A 47 -22.60 8.61 -38.34
N PRO A 48 -21.81 8.89 -37.28
CA PRO A 48 -21.88 10.05 -36.39
C PRO A 48 -21.75 11.40 -37.11
N ARG A 49 -22.31 12.48 -36.56
CA ARG A 49 -22.32 13.82 -37.19
C ARG A 49 -20.90 14.33 -37.48
N ILE A 50 -20.65 14.78 -38.71
CA ILE A 50 -19.39 15.43 -39.11
C ILE A 50 -19.44 16.92 -38.73
N ARG A 51 -18.44 17.39 -37.99
CA ARG A 51 -18.35 18.79 -37.51
C ARG A 51 -17.39 19.65 -38.31
N ALA A 52 -16.37 19.04 -38.93
CA ALA A 52 -15.38 19.74 -39.74
C ALA A 52 -15.01 18.93 -40.98
N ILE A 53 -14.80 19.64 -42.10
CA ILE A 53 -14.39 19.03 -43.37
C ILE A 53 -13.21 19.78 -44.00
N GLY A 54 -12.25 19.01 -44.52
CA GLY A 54 -11.18 19.49 -45.38
C GLY A 54 -11.52 19.18 -46.83
N ILE A 55 -11.81 20.20 -47.62
CA ILE A 55 -12.17 20.02 -49.04
C ILE A 55 -10.89 19.89 -49.86
N THR A 56 -10.71 18.71 -50.44
CA THR A 56 -9.53 18.35 -51.19
C THR A 56 -9.70 18.63 -52.67
N ASP A 57 -8.71 19.29 -53.27
CA ASP A 57 -8.60 19.46 -54.72
C ASP A 57 -7.14 19.40 -55.17
N TYR A 58 -6.93 19.02 -56.43
CA TYR A 58 -5.58 18.87 -56.97
C TYR A 58 -5.05 20.22 -57.46
N TYR A 59 -3.99 20.73 -56.83
CA TYR A 59 -3.34 21.99 -57.23
C TYR A 59 -4.25 23.23 -57.26
N SER A 60 -5.44 23.16 -56.67
CA SER A 60 -6.44 24.23 -56.67
C SER A 60 -7.19 24.30 -55.33
N VAL A 61 -8.01 25.32 -55.18
CA VAL A 61 -8.96 25.51 -54.06
C VAL A 61 -10.37 25.83 -54.58
N ASP A 62 -10.66 25.56 -55.86
CA ASP A 62 -11.89 26.00 -56.49
C ASP A 62 -13.12 25.23 -55.97
N THR A 63 -13.01 23.91 -55.79
CA THR A 63 -14.06 23.11 -55.14
C THR A 63 -14.31 23.54 -53.70
N TYR A 64 -13.28 23.91 -52.94
CA TYR A 64 -13.41 24.51 -51.60
C TYR A 64 -14.21 25.82 -51.64
N VAL A 65 -13.92 26.71 -52.60
CA VAL A 65 -14.68 27.94 -52.80
C VAL A 65 -16.16 27.64 -53.13
N ALA A 66 -16.43 26.62 -53.94
CA ALA A 66 -17.79 26.19 -54.26
C ALA A 66 -18.54 25.67 -53.02
N VAL A 67 -17.92 24.80 -52.21
CA VAL A 67 -18.50 24.32 -50.94
C VAL A 67 -18.80 25.49 -49.99
N ARG A 68 -17.90 26.47 -49.88
CA ARG A 68 -18.14 27.67 -49.06
C ARG A 68 -19.33 28.48 -49.54
N ARG A 69 -19.56 28.61 -50.85
CA ARG A 69 -20.76 29.26 -51.39
C ARG A 69 -22.03 28.51 -51.00
N HIS A 70 -22.02 27.17 -51.04
CA HIS A 70 -23.15 26.36 -50.57
C HIS A 70 -23.41 26.54 -49.06
N LYS A 71 -22.36 26.58 -48.24
CA LYS A 71 -22.48 26.89 -46.80
C LYS A 71 -23.07 28.28 -46.55
N GLN A 72 -22.64 29.29 -47.31
CA GLN A 72 -23.20 30.66 -47.25
C GLN A 72 -24.67 30.71 -47.69
N ALA A 73 -25.08 29.83 -48.62
CA ALA A 73 -26.46 29.63 -49.04
C ALA A 73 -27.30 28.78 -48.05
N GLY A 74 -26.76 28.39 -46.89
CA GLY A 74 -27.49 27.72 -45.81
C GLY A 74 -27.39 26.20 -45.78
N ARG A 75 -26.59 25.58 -46.65
CA ARG A 75 -26.31 24.11 -46.61
C ARG A 75 -25.26 23.77 -45.54
N LEU A 76 -25.13 22.48 -45.22
CA LEU A 76 -24.20 21.95 -44.22
C LEU A 76 -24.39 22.60 -42.82
N PRO A 77 -25.62 22.70 -42.27
CA PRO A 77 -25.88 23.41 -41.01
C PRO A 77 -25.02 22.89 -39.84
N ASP A 78 -24.69 21.60 -39.89
CA ASP A 78 -24.03 20.88 -38.82
C ASP A 78 -22.49 20.84 -38.89
N VAL A 79 -21.91 21.37 -39.98
CA VAL A 79 -20.47 21.50 -40.19
C VAL A 79 -20.03 22.91 -39.79
N ASP A 80 -19.28 23.04 -38.71
CA ASP A 80 -18.84 24.34 -38.16
C ASP A 80 -17.55 24.86 -38.82
N LEU A 81 -16.68 23.94 -39.27
CA LEU A 81 -15.39 24.28 -39.90
C LEU A 81 -15.28 23.67 -41.29
N ILE A 82 -14.93 24.50 -42.26
CA ILE A 82 -14.60 24.09 -43.63
C ILE A 82 -13.26 24.72 -43.95
N PHE A 83 -12.25 23.92 -44.29
CA PHE A 83 -10.92 24.38 -44.65
C PHE A 83 -10.47 23.77 -45.98
N ALA A 84 -9.51 24.41 -46.66
CA ALA A 84 -8.99 23.92 -47.92
C ALA A 84 -7.88 22.88 -47.68
N ASN A 85 -7.87 21.81 -48.48
CA ASN A 85 -6.82 20.81 -48.53
C ASN A 85 -6.30 20.74 -49.98
N VAL A 86 -5.13 21.33 -50.27
CA VAL A 86 -4.57 21.26 -51.63
C VAL A 86 -3.71 20.02 -51.76
N GLU A 87 -4.14 19.07 -52.57
CA GLU A 87 -3.37 17.87 -52.90
C GLU A 87 -2.43 18.13 -54.08
N MET A 88 -1.17 17.72 -53.91
CA MET A 88 -0.11 17.86 -54.90
C MET A 88 0.70 16.57 -54.96
N ARG A 89 1.43 16.37 -56.05
CA ARG A 89 2.25 15.17 -56.27
C ARG A 89 3.72 15.53 -56.41
N TYR A 90 4.57 14.88 -55.62
CA TYR A 90 6.02 15.01 -55.81
C TYR A 90 6.49 14.31 -57.08
N GLY A 91 7.53 14.84 -57.71
CA GLY A 91 8.18 14.25 -58.90
C GLY A 91 9.02 13.00 -58.62
N ILE A 92 8.88 12.41 -57.43
CA ILE A 92 9.62 11.24 -56.97
C ILE A 92 8.60 10.09 -56.91
N GLY A 93 8.90 9.00 -57.62
CA GLY A 93 8.03 7.83 -57.68
C GLY A 93 8.36 6.77 -56.63
N THR A 94 7.34 6.03 -56.18
CA THR A 94 7.50 4.77 -55.43
C THR A 94 8.17 3.70 -56.30
N SER A 95 8.52 2.54 -55.73
CA SER A 95 9.06 1.40 -56.49
C SER A 95 8.16 0.90 -57.64
N LYS A 96 6.89 1.33 -57.70
CA LYS A 96 5.94 1.08 -58.79
C LYS A 96 5.72 2.30 -59.72
N GLY A 97 6.52 3.35 -59.58
CA GLY A 97 6.48 4.56 -60.41
C GLY A 97 5.35 5.55 -60.07
N SER A 98 4.57 5.32 -59.01
CA SER A 98 3.49 6.23 -58.60
C SER A 98 4.03 7.40 -57.79
N PRO A 99 3.58 8.65 -58.02
CA PRO A 99 4.05 9.81 -57.29
C PRO A 99 3.57 9.80 -55.83
N ILE A 100 4.26 10.54 -54.97
CA ILE A 100 3.89 10.70 -53.56
C ILE A 100 2.96 11.88 -53.39
N ASN A 101 1.82 11.66 -52.75
CA ASN A 101 0.85 12.70 -52.44
C ASN A 101 1.27 13.54 -51.20
N VAL A 102 1.28 14.85 -51.36
CA VAL A 102 1.50 15.86 -50.32
C VAL A 102 0.33 16.83 -50.30
N HIS A 103 -0.09 17.23 -49.11
CA HIS A 103 -1.28 18.01 -48.87
C HIS A 103 -0.95 19.30 -48.12
N LEU A 104 -1.60 20.40 -48.51
CA LEU A 104 -1.56 21.68 -47.81
C LEU A 104 -2.92 21.95 -47.19
N LEU A 105 -3.04 21.78 -45.88
CA LEU A 105 -4.24 22.12 -45.12
C LEU A 105 -4.16 23.59 -44.75
N VAL A 106 -5.12 24.41 -45.17
CA VAL A 106 -5.04 25.87 -45.07
C VAL A 106 -6.08 26.42 -44.09
N SER A 107 -5.64 27.20 -43.12
CA SER A 107 -6.50 27.88 -42.16
C SER A 107 -7.47 28.83 -42.87
N PRO A 108 -8.79 28.76 -42.59
CA PRO A 108 -9.78 29.67 -43.13
C PRO A 108 -9.92 30.97 -42.30
N GLU A 109 -9.07 31.19 -41.29
CA GLU A 109 -9.17 32.30 -40.33
C GLU A 109 -8.87 33.66 -40.98
N ASP A 110 -7.83 33.74 -41.81
CA ASP A 110 -7.54 34.94 -42.60
C ASP A 110 -8.61 35.11 -43.69
N PRO A 111 -9.35 36.23 -43.77
CA PRO A 111 -10.34 36.45 -44.83
C PRO A 111 -9.80 36.28 -46.27
N ASP A 112 -8.51 36.58 -46.49
CA ASP A 112 -7.84 36.56 -47.80
C ASP A 112 -7.11 35.22 -48.09
N HIS A 113 -7.29 34.19 -47.24
CA HIS A 113 -6.58 32.91 -47.35
C HIS A 113 -6.65 32.26 -48.75
N VAL A 114 -7.76 32.43 -49.48
CA VAL A 114 -7.93 31.89 -50.84
C VAL A 114 -6.97 32.53 -51.84
N GLU A 115 -6.77 33.85 -51.78
CA GLU A 115 -5.82 34.51 -52.69
C GLU A 115 -4.38 34.27 -52.25
N GLN A 116 -4.12 34.22 -50.94
CA GLN A 116 -2.80 33.91 -50.39
C GLN A 116 -2.33 32.51 -50.82
N ILE A 117 -3.21 31.49 -50.71
CA ILE A 117 -2.84 30.14 -51.17
C ILE A 117 -2.67 30.08 -52.68
N ARG A 118 -3.52 30.74 -53.48
CA ARG A 118 -3.34 30.82 -54.95
C ARG A 118 -2.01 31.48 -55.33
N ARG A 119 -1.63 32.55 -54.63
CA ARG A 119 -0.33 33.20 -54.80
C ARG A 119 0.84 32.27 -54.48
N PHE A 120 0.72 31.50 -53.40
CA PHE A 120 1.73 30.51 -53.02
C PHE A 120 1.85 29.39 -54.07
N LEU A 121 0.73 28.86 -54.53
CA LEU A 121 0.71 27.82 -55.57
C LEU A 121 1.39 28.34 -56.84
N ARG A 122 1.08 29.54 -57.32
CA ARG A 122 1.74 30.16 -58.51
C ARG A 122 3.27 30.25 -58.42
N ALA A 123 3.86 30.24 -57.22
CA ALA A 123 5.30 30.25 -57.04
C ALA A 123 5.95 28.89 -57.30
N LEU A 124 5.17 27.80 -57.24
CA LEU A 124 5.61 26.45 -57.60
C LEU A 124 5.61 26.31 -59.11
N THR A 125 6.70 25.74 -59.65
CA THR A 125 6.91 25.62 -61.09
C THR A 125 7.36 24.23 -61.49
N PHE A 126 7.04 23.86 -62.72
CA PHE A 126 7.42 22.60 -63.33
C PHE A 126 8.05 22.87 -64.69
N GLU A 127 9.24 22.32 -64.93
CA GLU A 127 9.95 22.47 -66.20
C GLU A 127 9.75 21.22 -67.06
N ALA A 128 9.18 21.42 -68.25
CA ALA A 128 8.97 20.36 -69.23
C ALA A 128 8.91 20.94 -70.64
N TYR A 129 9.22 20.14 -71.66
CA TYR A 129 9.13 20.57 -73.06
C TYR A 129 9.95 21.83 -73.42
N GLY A 130 10.98 22.17 -72.63
CA GLY A 130 11.76 23.39 -72.80
C GLY A 130 11.07 24.67 -72.29
N GLU A 131 9.94 24.54 -71.60
CA GLU A 131 9.17 25.63 -71.01
C GLU A 131 9.04 25.47 -69.48
N THR A 132 8.69 26.57 -68.82
CA THR A 132 8.31 26.59 -67.40
C THR A 132 6.81 26.78 -67.29
N PHE A 133 6.16 25.91 -66.52
CA PHE A 133 4.74 25.96 -66.18
C PHE A 133 4.59 26.29 -64.69
N ARG A 134 3.71 27.21 -64.35
CA ARG A 134 3.35 27.53 -62.97
C ARG A 134 2.19 26.67 -62.50
N CYS A 135 2.09 26.46 -61.19
CA CYS A 135 0.94 25.80 -60.58
C CYS A 135 -0.25 26.79 -60.52
N ASP A 136 -0.87 26.98 -61.68
CA ASP A 136 -2.12 27.72 -61.87
C ASP A 136 -2.93 27.10 -63.01
N ALA A 137 -4.25 27.29 -63.00
CA ALA A 137 -5.14 26.63 -63.96
C ALA A 137 -4.77 26.91 -65.42
N SER A 138 -4.33 28.12 -65.77
CA SER A 138 -4.01 28.47 -67.16
C SER A 138 -2.74 27.76 -67.64
N ASP A 139 -1.71 27.66 -66.78
CA ASP A 139 -0.48 26.94 -67.09
C ASP A 139 -0.62 25.43 -67.00
N LEU A 140 -1.51 24.91 -66.13
CA LEU A 140 -1.86 23.49 -66.12
C LEU A 140 -2.59 23.09 -67.40
N ILE A 141 -3.56 23.88 -67.87
CA ILE A 141 -4.21 23.66 -69.18
C ILE A 141 -3.18 23.73 -70.31
N ARG A 142 -2.26 24.71 -70.26
CA ARG A 142 -1.16 24.84 -71.24
C ARG A 142 -0.29 23.59 -71.24
N LEU A 143 0.12 23.10 -70.07
CA LEU A 143 0.90 21.85 -69.93
C LEU A 143 0.16 20.65 -70.50
N GLY A 144 -1.14 20.52 -70.23
CA GLY A 144 -1.97 19.44 -70.77
C GLY A 144 -2.03 19.45 -72.30
N ARG A 145 -2.23 20.62 -72.91
CA ARG A 145 -2.24 20.80 -74.38
C ARG A 145 -0.87 20.61 -75.02
N THR A 146 0.21 21.00 -74.33
CA THR A 146 1.57 20.76 -74.79
C THR A 146 1.90 19.26 -74.76
N HIS A 147 1.37 18.51 -73.78
CA HIS A 147 1.50 17.06 -73.71
C HIS A 147 0.67 16.35 -74.79
N ASP A 148 -0.59 16.74 -74.96
CA ASP A 148 -1.52 16.19 -75.94
C ASP A 148 -2.30 17.33 -76.64
N ALA A 149 -1.88 17.63 -77.87
CA ALA A 149 -2.47 18.68 -78.69
C ALA A 149 -3.91 18.39 -79.13
N THR A 150 -4.43 17.17 -78.92
CA THR A 150 -5.82 16.82 -79.28
C THR A 150 -6.84 17.25 -78.23
N LEU A 151 -6.39 17.71 -77.05
CA LEU A 151 -7.24 18.17 -75.96
C LEU A 151 -7.84 19.56 -76.23
N ILE A 152 -9.05 19.57 -76.79
CA ILE A 152 -9.82 20.80 -77.05
C ILE A 152 -10.52 21.28 -75.77
N ASP A 153 -11.14 20.35 -75.04
CA ASP A 153 -11.87 20.63 -73.80
C ASP A 153 -10.90 21.10 -72.70
N GLU A 154 -11.20 22.26 -72.10
CA GLU A 154 -10.33 22.87 -71.09
C GLU A 154 -10.25 22.04 -69.81
N ARG A 155 -11.33 21.36 -69.42
CA ARG A 155 -11.35 20.54 -68.21
C ARG A 155 -10.52 19.27 -68.39
N ALA A 156 -10.62 18.62 -69.55
CA ALA A 156 -9.76 17.50 -69.92
C ALA A 156 -8.28 17.92 -69.98
N ALA A 157 -7.98 19.07 -70.60
CA ALA A 157 -6.62 19.63 -70.62
C ALA A 157 -6.08 19.95 -69.21
N LEU A 158 -6.91 20.53 -68.34
CA LEU A 158 -6.57 20.81 -66.94
C LEU A 158 -6.26 19.52 -66.17
N ALA A 159 -7.08 18.49 -66.32
CA ALA A 159 -6.88 17.20 -65.66
C ALA A 159 -5.58 16.52 -66.12
N VAL A 160 -5.30 16.50 -67.42
CA VAL A 160 -4.04 15.96 -67.96
C VAL A 160 -2.86 16.78 -67.45
N GLY A 161 -2.95 18.12 -67.53
CA GLY A 161 -1.93 19.02 -67.01
C GLY A 161 -1.62 18.81 -65.52
N ALA A 162 -2.65 18.77 -64.67
CA ALA A 162 -2.53 18.48 -63.24
C ALA A 162 -1.93 17.09 -62.98
N ASN A 163 -2.27 16.08 -63.77
CA ASN A 163 -1.70 14.75 -63.64
C ASN A 163 -0.18 14.74 -63.93
N HIS A 164 0.27 15.54 -64.90
CA HIS A 164 1.69 15.65 -65.29
C HIS A 164 2.50 16.62 -64.44
N PHE A 165 1.89 17.68 -63.93
CA PHE A 165 2.57 18.63 -63.05
C PHE A 165 3.07 17.90 -61.79
N LYS A 166 4.35 18.06 -61.48
CA LYS A 166 4.98 17.49 -60.28
C LYS A 166 5.74 18.56 -59.52
N VAL A 167 5.51 18.63 -58.22
CA VAL A 167 6.20 19.55 -57.32
C VAL A 167 7.55 18.97 -56.93
N ASN A 168 8.59 19.81 -56.92
CA ASN A 168 9.87 19.45 -56.35
C ASN A 168 9.83 19.70 -54.82
N PRO A 169 10.16 18.72 -53.95
CA PRO A 169 10.16 18.92 -52.49
C PRO A 169 11.08 20.04 -52.00
N GLU A 170 12.22 20.25 -52.66
CA GLU A 170 13.15 21.33 -52.30
C GLU A 170 12.57 22.70 -52.64
N GLN A 171 11.91 22.82 -53.80
CA GLN A 171 11.22 24.04 -54.19
C GLN A 171 10.09 24.36 -53.21
N LEU A 172 9.26 23.37 -52.86
CA LEU A 172 8.18 23.56 -51.89
C LEU A 172 8.73 24.08 -50.54
N ARG A 173 9.82 23.47 -50.05
CA ARG A 173 10.48 23.91 -48.81
C ARG A 173 11.08 25.32 -48.92
N ALA A 174 11.67 25.66 -50.07
CA ALA A 174 12.25 26.98 -50.30
C ALA A 174 11.16 28.07 -50.31
N GLU A 175 10.07 27.85 -51.04
CA GLU A 175 8.95 28.80 -51.10
C GLU A 175 8.20 28.88 -49.77
N TRP A 176 8.06 27.76 -49.04
CA TRP A 176 7.53 27.75 -47.67
C TRP A 176 8.34 28.67 -46.74
N LYS A 177 9.68 28.56 -46.78
CA LYS A 177 10.58 29.39 -45.96
C LYS A 177 10.50 30.88 -46.29
N ARG A 178 10.13 31.23 -47.53
CA ARG A 178 9.99 32.62 -47.99
C ARG A 178 8.67 33.28 -47.59
N SER A 179 7.68 32.51 -47.16
CA SER A 179 6.35 33.01 -46.81
C SER A 179 6.03 32.80 -45.33
N ALA A 180 6.09 33.90 -44.55
CA ALA A 180 5.65 33.90 -43.16
C ALA A 180 4.15 33.53 -43.02
N TRP A 181 3.33 34.01 -43.97
CA TRP A 181 1.90 33.70 -43.98
C TRP A 181 1.63 32.19 -44.10
N VAL A 182 2.35 31.50 -44.99
CA VAL A 182 2.20 30.05 -45.18
C VAL A 182 2.68 29.29 -43.94
N GLN A 183 3.79 29.71 -43.32
CA GLN A 183 4.28 29.11 -42.08
C GLN A 183 3.27 29.20 -40.93
N GLU A 184 2.50 30.28 -40.87
CA GLU A 184 1.50 30.49 -39.84
C GLU A 184 0.16 29.81 -40.15
N ASN A 185 -0.26 29.77 -41.41
CA ASN A 185 -1.63 29.40 -41.81
C ASN A 185 -1.76 28.05 -42.49
N VAL A 186 -0.67 27.37 -42.82
CA VAL A 186 -0.72 26.08 -43.55
C VAL A 186 -0.10 24.97 -42.70
N LEU A 187 -0.70 23.78 -42.75
CA LEU A 187 -0.14 22.54 -42.24
C LEU A 187 0.12 21.59 -43.41
N VAL A 188 1.30 20.99 -43.44
CA VAL A 188 1.70 20.01 -44.47
C VAL A 188 1.35 18.60 -44.00
N ALA A 189 0.59 17.86 -44.81
CA ALA A 189 0.37 16.42 -44.59
C ALA A 189 0.97 15.60 -45.74
N VAL A 190 1.34 14.35 -45.46
CA VAL A 190 1.84 13.41 -46.48
C VAL A 190 1.13 12.07 -46.36
N ALA A 191 0.79 11.46 -47.50
CA ALA A 191 0.23 10.11 -47.54
C ALA A 191 1.30 9.08 -47.14
N ALA A 192 0.94 8.11 -46.29
CA ALA A 192 1.85 7.04 -45.84
C ALA A 192 1.63 5.68 -46.55
N GLY A 193 0.79 5.63 -47.58
CA GLY A 193 0.53 4.42 -48.36
C GLY A 193 1.79 3.86 -49.05
N SER A 194 1.82 2.56 -49.35
CA SER A 194 2.89 1.94 -50.14
C SER A 194 2.74 2.17 -51.64
N THR A 195 1.55 2.59 -52.09
CA THR A 195 1.21 2.79 -53.49
C THR A 195 1.51 4.23 -53.92
N ASP A 196 0.98 5.20 -53.19
CA ASP A 196 0.93 6.65 -53.49
C ASP A 196 1.48 7.51 -52.34
N GLY A 197 2.15 6.89 -51.37
CA GLY A 197 2.68 7.53 -50.19
C GLY A 197 4.17 7.31 -49.96
N SER A 198 4.69 7.98 -48.92
CA SER A 198 6.12 7.97 -48.56
C SER A 198 6.65 6.56 -48.27
N SER A 199 5.80 5.64 -47.80
CA SER A 199 6.19 4.25 -47.53
C SER A 199 6.65 3.49 -48.76
N GLY A 200 6.35 3.95 -49.98
CA GLY A 200 6.84 3.35 -51.22
C GLY A 200 8.31 3.66 -51.55
N LEU A 201 8.96 4.58 -50.82
CA LEU A 201 10.37 4.96 -50.96
C LEU A 201 11.29 4.15 -50.03
N GLN A 202 11.45 2.86 -50.35
CA GLN A 202 12.25 1.94 -49.53
C GLN A 202 13.24 1.09 -50.35
N SER A 203 13.37 1.30 -51.67
CA SER A 203 14.14 0.38 -52.52
C SER A 203 15.66 0.51 -52.38
N ASP A 204 16.16 1.65 -51.89
CA ASP A 204 17.58 1.87 -51.64
C ASP A 204 17.82 2.92 -50.53
N ALA A 205 19.08 3.08 -50.12
CA ALA A 205 19.46 3.99 -49.03
C ALA A 205 19.18 5.47 -49.35
N SER A 206 19.22 5.88 -50.62
CA SER A 206 18.95 7.26 -51.02
C SER A 206 17.46 7.59 -50.93
N GLN A 207 16.61 6.66 -51.34
CA GLN A 207 15.15 6.77 -51.19
C GLN A 207 14.73 6.76 -49.72
N ALA A 208 15.40 5.97 -48.87
CA ALA A 208 15.13 5.97 -47.43
C ALA A 208 15.44 7.33 -46.77
N ILE A 209 16.54 7.99 -47.18
CA ILE A 209 16.88 9.36 -46.71
C ILE A 209 15.81 10.35 -47.20
N LEU A 210 15.44 10.29 -48.48
CA LEU A 210 14.45 11.19 -49.07
C LEU A 210 13.07 11.05 -48.41
N ARG A 211 12.64 9.81 -48.13
CA ARG A 211 11.44 9.52 -47.35
C ARG A 211 11.47 10.23 -46.01
N LYS A 212 12.56 10.05 -45.26
CA LYS A 212 12.75 10.64 -43.94
C LYS A 212 12.69 12.17 -44.00
N GLU A 213 13.28 12.80 -45.01
CA GLU A 213 13.23 14.26 -45.20
C GLU A 213 11.82 14.78 -45.57
N ILE A 214 11.05 14.02 -46.35
CA ILE A 214 9.65 14.35 -46.65
C ILE A 214 8.81 14.28 -45.38
N GLU A 215 8.91 13.17 -44.64
CA GLU A 215 8.17 12.96 -43.39
C GLU A 215 8.60 13.95 -42.30
N ARG A 216 9.90 14.33 -42.25
CA ARG A 216 10.43 15.36 -41.34
C ARG A 216 9.82 16.74 -41.61
N PHE A 217 9.55 17.08 -42.87
CA PHE A 217 8.91 18.34 -43.25
C PHE A 217 7.38 18.32 -43.04
N ALA A 218 6.75 17.15 -43.09
CA ALA A 218 5.32 17.01 -42.83
C ALA A 218 4.98 17.25 -41.36
N HIS A 219 3.84 17.88 -41.09
CA HIS A 219 3.26 18.03 -39.76
C HIS A 219 2.33 16.86 -39.44
N ILE A 220 1.63 16.35 -40.46
CA ILE A 220 0.58 15.34 -40.33
C ILE A 220 0.89 14.17 -41.26
N ILE A 221 0.49 12.97 -40.85
CA ILE A 221 0.56 11.76 -41.67
C ILE A 221 -0.86 11.33 -42.03
N PHE A 222 -1.17 11.21 -43.32
CA PHE A 222 -2.44 10.63 -43.76
C PHE A 222 -2.33 9.12 -43.80
N SER A 223 -2.93 8.48 -42.79
CA SER A 223 -2.96 7.03 -42.62
C SER A 223 -4.07 6.60 -41.68
N SER A 224 -4.81 5.56 -42.08
CA SER A 224 -5.78 4.88 -41.21
C SER A 224 -5.21 3.62 -40.53
N GLN A 225 -3.93 3.30 -40.75
CA GLN A 225 -3.32 2.06 -40.29
C GLN A 225 -2.90 2.15 -38.82
N PRO A 226 -3.37 1.24 -37.94
CA PRO A 226 -3.00 1.27 -36.52
C PRO A 226 -1.49 1.23 -36.26
N LYS A 227 -0.74 0.42 -37.03
CA LYS A 227 0.73 0.32 -36.90
C LYS A 227 1.45 1.63 -37.21
N GLN A 228 0.97 2.40 -38.18
CA GLN A 228 1.54 3.71 -38.51
C GLN A 228 1.24 4.69 -37.37
N ARG A 229 0.03 4.67 -36.82
CA ARG A 229 -0.33 5.48 -35.65
C ARG A 229 0.59 5.18 -34.47
N GLU A 230 0.76 3.92 -34.08
CA GLU A 230 1.64 3.58 -32.94
C GLU A 230 3.10 3.95 -33.20
N PHE A 231 3.59 3.84 -34.44
CA PHE A 231 4.92 4.33 -34.80
C PHE A 231 5.06 5.84 -34.57
N TRP A 232 4.14 6.65 -35.09
CA TRP A 232 4.21 8.12 -34.99
C TRP A 232 3.88 8.66 -33.60
N LEU A 233 3.35 7.83 -32.70
CA LEU A 233 3.16 8.12 -31.28
C LEU A 233 4.34 7.67 -30.40
N GLY A 234 5.38 7.06 -30.98
CA GLY A 234 6.54 6.59 -30.23
C GLY A 234 6.33 5.29 -29.45
N ARG A 235 5.28 4.52 -29.78
CA ARG A 235 4.85 3.29 -29.09
C ARG A 235 5.21 2.01 -29.86
N GLY A 236 6.13 2.11 -30.81
CA GLY A 236 6.52 1.02 -31.71
C GLY A 236 8.03 0.95 -31.92
N ALA A 237 8.47 0.82 -33.17
CA ALA A 237 9.88 0.66 -33.51
C ALA A 237 10.76 1.91 -33.28
N ALA A 238 10.17 3.06 -32.94
CA ALA A 238 10.87 4.29 -32.60
C ALA A 238 10.32 4.83 -31.28
N SER A 239 11.21 5.27 -30.38
CA SER A 239 10.86 6.02 -29.18
C SER A 239 10.57 7.48 -29.50
N ILE A 240 9.97 8.21 -28.57
CA ILE A 240 9.71 9.65 -28.68
C ILE A 240 11.00 10.42 -28.99
N ASP A 241 12.12 10.13 -28.31
CA ASP A 241 13.43 10.77 -28.55
C ASP A 241 13.97 10.50 -29.95
N LYS A 242 13.73 9.29 -30.46
CA LYS A 242 14.10 8.93 -31.83
C LYS A 242 13.25 9.71 -32.82
N LEU A 243 11.94 9.82 -32.59
CA LEU A 243 11.06 10.63 -33.43
C LEU A 243 11.45 12.12 -33.43
N ALA A 244 11.82 12.66 -32.27
CA ALA A 244 12.28 14.03 -32.11
C ALA A 244 13.55 14.32 -32.93
N SER A 245 14.56 13.45 -32.86
CA SER A 245 15.83 13.63 -33.57
C SER A 245 15.71 13.41 -35.08
N ASP A 246 15.00 12.37 -35.49
CA ASP A 246 14.97 11.89 -36.87
C ASP A 246 13.88 12.57 -37.74
N TRP A 247 12.70 12.83 -37.16
CA TRP A 247 11.50 13.29 -37.89
C TRP A 247 10.87 14.58 -37.34
N ASN A 248 11.56 15.29 -36.44
CA ASN A 248 11.06 16.51 -35.79
C ASN A 248 9.83 16.28 -34.89
N GLY A 249 9.77 15.12 -34.23
CA GLY A 249 8.79 14.80 -33.19
C GLY A 249 7.73 13.79 -33.60
N CYS A 250 6.82 13.51 -32.65
CA CYS A 250 5.62 12.72 -32.89
C CYS A 250 4.71 13.41 -33.91
N LYS A 251 3.90 12.62 -34.63
CA LYS A 251 2.99 13.17 -35.65
C LYS A 251 1.60 12.56 -35.55
N PRO A 252 0.53 13.35 -35.73
CA PRO A 252 -0.82 12.81 -35.78
C PRO A 252 -1.03 12.04 -37.09
N CYS A 253 -1.70 10.89 -36.97
CA CYS A 253 -2.30 10.23 -38.11
C CYS A 253 -3.73 10.74 -38.28
N LEU A 254 -4.05 11.30 -39.44
CA LEU A 254 -5.41 11.70 -39.81
C LEU A 254 -5.92 10.85 -40.98
N HIS A 255 -7.23 10.73 -41.09
CA HIS A 255 -7.88 9.98 -42.16
C HIS A 255 -9.19 10.65 -42.58
N GLY A 256 -9.38 10.88 -43.88
CA GLY A 256 -10.67 11.27 -44.44
C GLY A 256 -11.28 10.14 -45.26
N SER A 257 -12.49 10.38 -45.76
CA SER A 257 -13.17 9.41 -46.63
C SER A 257 -12.53 9.28 -48.02
N ASP A 258 -11.75 10.28 -48.45
CA ASP A 258 -11.10 10.33 -49.76
C ASP A 258 -12.10 10.08 -50.91
N ALA A 259 -13.29 10.67 -50.74
CA ALA A 259 -14.45 10.37 -51.58
C ALA A 259 -14.34 10.99 -52.96
N HIS A 260 -14.40 10.16 -54.00
CA HIS A 260 -14.46 10.57 -55.41
C HIS A 260 -15.84 10.33 -56.04
N ALA A 261 -16.73 9.64 -55.33
CA ALA A 261 -18.09 9.30 -55.76
C ALA A 261 -19.10 9.51 -54.60
N PRO A 262 -20.40 9.74 -54.90
CA PRO A 262 -21.43 10.02 -53.89
C PRO A 262 -21.54 9.00 -52.74
N GLU A 263 -21.26 7.73 -53.00
CA GLU A 263 -21.39 6.64 -52.01
C GLU A 263 -20.30 6.68 -50.94
N GLN A 264 -19.15 7.28 -51.25
CA GLN A 264 -17.97 7.35 -50.39
C GLN A 264 -17.99 8.56 -49.45
N VAL A 265 -18.82 9.56 -49.74
CA VAL A 265 -18.85 10.85 -49.01
C VAL A 265 -19.13 10.63 -47.54
N GLY A 266 -18.15 10.95 -46.69
CA GLY A 266 -18.26 10.76 -45.24
C GLY A 266 -18.34 9.29 -44.83
N GLN A 267 -17.84 8.36 -45.64
CA GLN A 267 -17.87 6.91 -45.39
C GLN A 267 -16.46 6.29 -45.58
N PRO A 268 -15.50 6.58 -44.67
CA PRO A 268 -14.18 5.94 -44.70
C PRO A 268 -14.28 4.43 -44.50
N GLN A 269 -13.33 3.70 -45.09
CA GLN A 269 -13.30 2.23 -45.00
C GLN A 269 -13.23 1.75 -43.54
N LEU A 270 -13.95 0.66 -43.23
CA LEU A 270 -13.98 0.01 -41.91
C LEU A 270 -14.45 0.93 -40.76
N ASP A 271 -15.28 1.94 -41.04
CA ASP A 271 -15.77 2.91 -40.05
C ASP A 271 -14.63 3.60 -39.29
N ARG A 272 -13.48 3.80 -39.96
CA ARG A 272 -12.31 4.47 -39.39
C ARG A 272 -12.49 5.98 -39.40
N TYR A 273 -13.47 6.48 -38.65
CA TYR A 273 -13.71 7.91 -38.54
C TYR A 273 -12.55 8.61 -37.83
N CYS A 274 -12.21 9.83 -38.30
CA CYS A 274 -11.23 10.68 -37.66
C CYS A 274 -11.89 11.50 -36.56
N TRP A 275 -11.40 11.35 -35.34
CA TRP A 275 -11.85 12.08 -34.16
C TRP A 275 -10.75 13.01 -33.71
N ILE A 276 -11.08 14.30 -33.61
CA ILE A 276 -10.20 15.35 -33.12
C ILE A 276 -10.75 15.89 -31.80
N LYS A 277 -9.89 16.02 -30.79
CA LYS A 277 -10.22 16.61 -29.48
C LYS A 277 -9.85 18.09 -29.44
N GLY A 278 -10.84 18.96 -29.30
CA GLY A 278 -10.67 20.41 -29.24
C GLY A 278 -11.94 21.13 -29.65
N ASP A 279 -11.93 22.47 -29.63
CA ASP A 279 -12.92 23.29 -30.35
C ASP A 279 -12.97 22.91 -31.85
N VAL A 280 -14.10 23.17 -32.51
CA VAL A 280 -14.21 22.98 -33.97
C VAL A 280 -13.56 24.17 -34.71
N SER A 281 -12.24 24.30 -34.56
CA SER A 281 -11.39 25.37 -35.11
C SER A 281 -10.14 24.81 -35.75
N PHE A 282 -9.52 25.54 -36.68
CA PHE A 282 -8.27 25.09 -37.30
C PHE A 282 -7.11 24.99 -36.30
N ASP A 283 -7.13 25.80 -35.24
CA ASP A 283 -6.13 25.75 -34.16
C ASP A 283 -6.12 24.40 -33.43
N SER A 284 -7.24 23.67 -33.37
CA SER A 284 -7.28 22.30 -32.87
C SER A 284 -6.38 21.36 -33.67
N LEU A 285 -6.21 21.55 -34.99
CA LEU A 285 -5.22 20.79 -35.76
C LEU A 285 -3.79 21.15 -35.38
N ARG A 286 -3.51 22.42 -35.05
CA ARG A 286 -2.20 22.84 -34.54
C ARG A 286 -1.91 22.15 -33.19
N GLN A 287 -2.89 22.13 -32.28
CA GLN A 287 -2.77 21.42 -31.01
C GLN A 287 -2.59 19.90 -31.19
N VAL A 288 -3.29 19.29 -32.15
CA VAL A 288 -3.12 17.87 -32.50
C VAL A 288 -1.70 17.54 -33.01
N CYS A 289 -1.03 18.47 -33.68
CA CYS A 289 0.37 18.30 -34.08
C CYS A 289 1.33 18.31 -32.88
N LEU A 290 1.00 19.04 -31.82
CA LEU A 290 1.76 19.04 -30.56
C LEU A 290 1.44 17.81 -29.71
N GLU A 291 0.16 17.42 -29.67
CA GLU A 291 -0.38 16.38 -28.79
C GLU A 291 -1.15 15.27 -29.55
N PRO A 292 -0.46 14.53 -30.44
CA PRO A 292 -1.13 13.60 -31.35
C PRO A 292 -1.77 12.40 -30.64
N GLY A 293 -1.20 11.96 -29.52
CA GLY A 293 -1.66 10.76 -28.81
C GLY A 293 -2.97 10.96 -28.05
N THR A 294 -3.22 12.18 -27.56
CA THR A 294 -4.37 12.52 -26.71
C THR A 294 -5.46 13.28 -27.46
N ARG A 295 -5.12 13.92 -28.59
CA ARG A 295 -6.06 14.74 -29.37
C ARG A 295 -6.48 14.18 -30.73
N ALA A 296 -5.85 13.12 -31.23
CA ALA A 296 -6.26 12.46 -32.48
C ALA A 296 -6.49 10.95 -32.32
N PHE A 297 -7.64 10.49 -32.83
CA PHE A 297 -8.03 9.09 -32.81
C PHE A 297 -8.72 8.68 -34.11
N ILE A 298 -8.51 7.43 -34.53
CA ILE A 298 -9.12 6.86 -35.74
C ILE A 298 -9.87 5.58 -35.34
N GLY A 299 -11.19 5.57 -35.53
CA GLY A 299 -12.03 4.42 -35.22
C GLY A 299 -13.53 4.75 -35.22
N ALA A 300 -14.37 3.75 -34.93
CA ALA A 300 -15.83 3.90 -34.99
C ALA A 300 -16.39 4.89 -33.94
N SER A 301 -15.75 4.98 -32.77
CA SER A 301 -16.10 5.89 -31.68
C SER A 301 -14.84 6.43 -31.02
N PRO A 302 -14.85 7.66 -30.45
CA PRO A 302 -13.69 8.18 -29.74
C PRO A 302 -13.44 7.40 -28.45
N PRO A 303 -12.25 7.50 -27.84
CA PRO A 303 -11.95 6.90 -26.54
C PRO A 303 -12.94 7.39 -25.48
N ARG A 304 -13.41 6.47 -24.62
CA ARG A 304 -14.20 6.81 -23.42
C ARG A 304 -13.24 7.12 -22.26
N GLY A 305 -13.58 8.15 -21.49
CA GLY A 305 -12.92 8.49 -20.24
C GLY A 305 -13.59 7.78 -19.06
N ALA A 306 -13.70 8.50 -17.95
CA ALA A 306 -14.35 8.06 -16.72
C ALA A 306 -15.83 7.66 -16.91
N LEU A 307 -16.36 6.88 -15.96
CA LEU A 307 -17.77 6.51 -15.93
C LEU A 307 -18.66 7.76 -15.73
N PRO A 308 -19.81 7.89 -16.43
CA PRO A 308 -20.67 9.07 -16.31
C PRO A 308 -21.15 9.39 -14.89
N SER A 309 -21.32 8.38 -14.03
CA SER A 309 -21.70 8.56 -12.62
C SER A 309 -20.57 9.13 -11.74
N GLN A 310 -19.34 9.14 -12.26
CA GLN A 310 -18.12 9.64 -11.63
C GLN A 310 -17.55 10.87 -12.36
N VAL A 311 -18.35 11.53 -13.20
CA VAL A 311 -17.98 12.76 -13.90
C VAL A 311 -18.92 13.87 -13.50
N ILE A 312 -18.35 14.97 -13.01
CA ILE A 312 -19.09 16.20 -12.75
C ILE A 312 -19.22 16.94 -14.08
N ALA A 313 -20.44 17.09 -14.57
CA ALA A 313 -20.74 17.81 -15.81
C ALA A 313 -20.82 19.34 -15.58
N SER A 314 -21.34 19.76 -14.43
CA SER A 314 -21.39 21.18 -14.06
C SER A 314 -21.56 21.41 -12.57
N ILE A 315 -21.14 22.59 -12.12
CA ILE A 315 -21.48 23.16 -10.83
C ILE A 315 -22.42 24.35 -11.02
N GLY A 316 -23.45 24.45 -10.18
CA GLY A 316 -24.37 25.57 -10.13
C GLY A 316 -24.48 26.10 -8.70
N LEU A 317 -24.54 27.42 -8.55
CA LEU A 317 -24.85 28.07 -7.29
C LEU A 317 -26.22 28.74 -7.35
N THR A 318 -26.99 28.62 -6.27
CA THR A 318 -28.22 29.40 -6.07
C THR A 318 -28.06 30.33 -4.87
N ASN A 319 -28.75 31.47 -4.90
CA ASN A 319 -28.66 32.54 -3.89
C ASN A 319 -27.25 33.13 -3.68
N ALA A 320 -26.32 32.92 -4.63
CA ALA A 320 -24.95 33.43 -4.59
C ALA A 320 -24.78 34.72 -5.42
N GLN A 321 -25.29 35.85 -4.94
CA GLN A 321 -25.21 37.15 -5.66
C GLN A 321 -23.76 37.64 -5.91
N TRP A 322 -22.80 37.07 -5.19
CA TRP A 322 -21.37 37.35 -5.33
C TRP A 322 -20.71 36.57 -6.49
N MET A 323 -21.43 35.66 -7.16
CA MET A 323 -20.93 34.95 -8.34
C MET A 323 -21.64 35.47 -9.60
N SER A 324 -20.90 36.06 -10.53
CA SER A 324 -21.50 36.64 -11.76
C SER A 324 -22.05 35.58 -12.71
N VAL A 325 -21.47 34.38 -12.67
CA VAL A 325 -21.85 33.26 -13.54
C VAL A 325 -22.41 32.15 -12.66
N PRO A 326 -23.74 31.95 -12.62
CA PRO A 326 -24.36 31.05 -11.63
C PRO A 326 -24.11 29.56 -11.92
N SER A 327 -23.57 29.20 -13.09
CA SER A 327 -23.18 27.82 -13.40
C SER A 327 -21.94 27.74 -14.26
N VAL A 328 -21.03 26.83 -13.90
CA VAL A 328 -19.80 26.54 -14.62
C VAL A 328 -19.85 25.10 -15.13
N GLN A 329 -19.67 24.93 -16.43
CA GLN A 329 -19.59 23.61 -17.08
C GLN A 329 -18.19 23.04 -16.92
N LEU A 330 -18.05 21.73 -16.73
CA LEU A 330 -16.78 21.05 -16.48
C LEU A 330 -16.51 19.97 -17.53
N ASN A 331 -15.24 19.81 -17.94
CA ASN A 331 -14.81 18.77 -18.86
C ASN A 331 -14.60 17.43 -18.12
N PRO A 332 -14.91 16.27 -18.74
CA PRO A 332 -14.65 14.96 -18.14
C PRO A 332 -13.17 14.61 -17.95
N GLY A 333 -12.25 15.32 -18.61
CA GLY A 333 -10.81 15.10 -18.51
C GLY A 333 -10.13 15.94 -17.42
N LEU A 334 -9.04 16.61 -17.81
CA LEU A 334 -8.28 17.49 -16.92
C LEU A 334 -8.78 18.94 -17.01
N VAL A 335 -9.31 19.45 -15.91
CA VAL A 335 -9.78 20.82 -15.72
C VAL A 335 -8.76 21.59 -14.88
N GLY A 336 -8.18 22.64 -15.44
CA GLY A 336 -7.26 23.54 -14.75
C GLY A 336 -7.93 24.84 -14.31
N ILE A 337 -7.87 25.18 -13.03
CA ILE A 337 -8.37 26.44 -12.48
C ILE A 337 -7.18 27.36 -12.20
N ILE A 338 -7.11 28.47 -12.93
CA ILE A 338 -6.02 29.46 -12.84
C ILE A 338 -6.55 30.85 -12.54
N GLY A 339 -5.65 31.77 -12.17
CA GLY A 339 -6.01 33.13 -11.80
C GLY A 339 -5.02 33.75 -10.82
N ALA A 340 -5.07 35.06 -10.67
CA ALA A 340 -4.23 35.80 -9.73
C ALA A 340 -4.47 35.37 -8.27
N ARG A 341 -3.57 35.78 -7.37
CA ARG A 341 -3.75 35.55 -5.94
C ARG A 341 -5.06 36.20 -5.46
N GLY A 342 -5.88 35.46 -4.73
CA GLY A 342 -7.18 35.94 -4.25
C GLY A 342 -8.29 36.00 -5.31
N SER A 343 -8.11 35.44 -6.50
CA SER A 343 -9.09 35.54 -7.59
C SER A 343 -10.31 34.61 -7.49
N GLY A 344 -10.39 33.77 -6.47
CA GLY A 344 -11.48 32.79 -6.28
C GLY A 344 -11.21 31.39 -6.84
N LYS A 345 -9.94 30.99 -7.04
CA LYS A 345 -9.59 29.64 -7.51
C LYS A 345 -9.97 28.54 -6.52
N THR A 346 -9.39 28.57 -5.32
CA THR A 346 -9.72 27.67 -4.19
C THR A 346 -11.19 27.73 -3.84
N ALA A 347 -11.84 28.89 -3.97
CA ALA A 347 -13.28 29.01 -3.75
C ALA A 347 -14.07 28.07 -4.67
N LEU A 348 -13.73 27.97 -5.97
CA LEU A 348 -14.40 27.05 -6.87
C LEU A 348 -14.16 25.58 -6.47
N ALA A 349 -12.91 25.22 -6.15
CA ALA A 349 -12.58 23.86 -5.70
C ALA A 349 -13.32 23.48 -4.41
N ASP A 350 -13.34 24.37 -3.41
CA ASP A 350 -14.09 24.16 -2.16
C ASP A 350 -15.59 23.96 -2.43
N LEU A 351 -16.20 24.75 -3.32
CA LEU A 351 -17.62 24.63 -3.63
C LEU A 351 -17.97 23.31 -4.33
N VAL A 352 -17.06 22.81 -5.17
CA VAL A 352 -17.17 21.48 -5.79
C VAL A 352 -17.01 20.39 -4.72
N ALA A 353 -15.99 20.50 -3.87
CA ALA A 353 -15.75 19.55 -2.78
C ALA A 353 -16.91 19.51 -1.77
N ALA A 354 -17.54 20.66 -1.48
CA ALA A 354 -18.72 20.77 -0.63
C ALA A 354 -19.88 19.93 -1.18
N ALA A 355 -20.26 20.18 -2.43
CA ALA A 355 -21.39 19.52 -3.06
C ALA A 355 -21.08 18.08 -3.50
N GLY A 356 -19.82 17.66 -3.42
CA GLY A 356 -19.36 16.27 -3.51
C GLY A 356 -19.16 15.58 -2.17
N PHE A 357 -19.59 16.20 -1.05
CA PHE A 357 -19.51 15.68 0.32
C PHE A 357 -18.09 15.33 0.80
N ALA A 358 -17.07 16.00 0.26
CA ALA A 358 -15.67 15.76 0.61
C ALA A 358 -15.08 16.79 1.60
N LEU A 359 -15.87 17.79 2.01
CA LEU A 359 -15.46 18.77 3.02
C LEU A 359 -15.87 18.39 4.45
N SER A 360 -16.74 17.40 4.64
CA SER A 360 -17.22 16.98 5.96
C SER A 360 -16.22 16.03 6.63
N GLY A 361 -15.37 16.57 7.50
CA GLY A 361 -14.44 15.81 8.34
C GLY A 361 -13.47 16.73 9.10
N ASP A 362 -12.82 17.64 8.38
CA ASP A 362 -11.84 18.61 8.91
C ASP A 362 -11.87 19.92 8.10
N LEU A 363 -12.97 20.66 8.17
CA LEU A 363 -13.06 22.00 7.58
C LEU A 363 -12.10 22.96 8.29
N ASP A 364 -10.89 23.10 7.75
CA ASP A 364 -9.87 24.02 8.24
C ASP A 364 -10.37 25.49 8.17
N GLU A 365 -10.03 26.27 9.19
CA GLU A 365 -10.41 27.68 9.36
C GLU A 365 -10.02 28.56 8.16
N ARG A 366 -9.01 28.19 7.38
CA ARG A 366 -8.58 28.98 6.21
C ARG A 366 -9.28 28.60 4.89
N SER A 367 -10.12 27.56 4.88
CA SER A 367 -11.00 27.24 3.74
C SER A 367 -11.86 28.46 3.34
N PHE A 368 -12.16 28.63 2.05
CA PHE A 368 -13.01 29.74 1.59
C PHE A 368 -14.37 29.68 2.27
N VAL A 369 -14.95 28.49 2.35
CA VAL A 369 -16.30 28.26 2.86
C VAL A 369 -16.42 28.65 4.33
N ARG A 370 -15.42 28.34 5.18
CA ARG A 370 -15.38 28.83 6.56
C ARG A 370 -15.14 30.34 6.64
N ARG A 371 -14.18 30.88 5.90
CA ARG A 371 -13.86 32.32 5.93
C ARG A 371 -15.03 33.18 5.45
N ALA A 372 -15.81 32.68 4.50
CA ALA A 372 -16.96 33.36 3.91
C ALA A 372 -18.30 33.01 4.58
N HIS A 373 -18.34 32.13 5.59
CA HIS A 373 -19.56 31.54 6.18
C HIS A 373 -20.69 32.55 6.42
N ARG A 374 -20.38 33.71 7.03
CA ARG A 374 -21.35 34.79 7.31
C ARG A 374 -22.06 35.36 6.08
N HIS A 375 -21.49 35.17 4.90
CA HIS A 375 -21.99 35.63 3.61
C HIS A 375 -22.48 34.49 2.70
N LEU A 376 -22.39 33.24 3.15
CA LEU A 376 -22.84 32.06 2.41
C LEU A 376 -24.20 31.53 2.89
N ASN A 377 -24.77 32.08 3.97
CA ASN A 377 -26.08 31.66 4.48
C ASN A 377 -27.17 31.66 3.39
N GLY A 378 -27.81 30.51 3.19
CA GLY A 378 -28.85 30.29 2.19
C GLY A 378 -28.35 30.13 0.76
N SER A 379 -27.02 30.18 0.53
CA SER A 379 -26.41 29.82 -0.76
C SER A 379 -26.28 28.30 -0.87
N MET A 380 -26.78 27.73 -1.96
CA MET A 380 -26.63 26.29 -2.23
C MET A 380 -25.60 26.06 -3.32
N SER A 381 -24.76 25.06 -3.13
CA SER A 381 -23.91 24.50 -4.19
C SER A 381 -24.52 23.21 -4.70
N ARG A 382 -24.65 23.07 -6.02
CA ARG A 382 -25.23 21.91 -6.68
C ARG A 382 -24.31 21.40 -7.79
N LEU A 383 -23.97 20.11 -7.76
CA LEU A 383 -23.33 19.42 -8.87
C LEU A 383 -24.38 18.69 -9.71
N LEU A 384 -24.16 18.70 -11.02
CA LEU A 384 -24.83 17.80 -11.96
C LEU A 384 -23.79 16.83 -12.49
N TRP A 385 -24.04 15.54 -12.31
CA TRP A 385 -23.21 14.45 -12.80
C TRP A 385 -23.57 14.12 -14.26
N GLU A 386 -22.65 13.52 -15.03
CA GLU A 386 -22.88 13.24 -16.46
C GLU A 386 -24.00 12.21 -16.68
N ASP A 387 -24.26 11.33 -15.71
CA ASP A 387 -25.41 10.43 -15.70
C ASP A 387 -26.77 11.14 -15.43
N GLY A 388 -26.75 12.44 -15.15
CA GLY A 388 -27.92 13.27 -14.86
C GLY A 388 -28.31 13.36 -13.38
N THR A 389 -27.63 12.61 -12.50
CA THR A 389 -27.87 12.68 -11.05
C THR A 389 -27.43 14.04 -10.50
N PRO A 390 -28.18 14.71 -9.62
CA PRO A 390 -27.71 15.89 -8.91
C PRO A 390 -27.19 15.57 -7.50
N THR A 391 -26.27 16.37 -6.98
CA THR A 391 -25.95 16.46 -5.53
C THR A 391 -25.96 17.91 -5.12
N GLU A 392 -26.45 18.23 -3.92
CA GLU A 392 -26.59 19.61 -3.46
C GLU A 392 -26.34 19.73 -1.96
N VAL A 393 -25.82 20.88 -1.54
CA VAL A 393 -25.49 21.16 -0.15
C VAL A 393 -25.75 22.63 0.18
N ASP A 394 -26.24 22.90 1.38
CA ASP A 394 -26.32 24.26 1.93
C ASP A 394 -24.94 24.65 2.46
N LEU A 395 -24.37 25.73 1.90
CA LEU A 395 -23.05 26.21 2.29
C LEU A 395 -23.04 26.85 3.68
N GLY A 396 -24.21 27.21 4.22
CA GLY A 396 -24.38 27.72 5.59
C GLY A 396 -24.44 26.62 6.67
N ASP A 397 -24.82 25.39 6.31
CA ASP A 397 -25.07 24.27 7.24
C ASP A 397 -24.35 22.97 6.82
N LEU A 398 -23.04 23.08 6.56
CA LEU A 398 -22.21 21.95 6.10
C LEU A 398 -21.98 20.88 7.17
N GLU A 399 -22.02 21.26 8.45
CA GLU A 399 -21.79 20.34 9.57
C GLU A 399 -22.92 19.30 9.67
N ASN A 400 -24.17 19.68 9.36
CA ASN A 400 -25.30 18.73 9.37
C ASN A 400 -25.54 18.07 8.01
N SER A 401 -25.24 18.75 6.91
CA SER A 401 -25.59 18.29 5.56
C SER A 401 -24.70 17.14 5.05
N GLY A 402 -23.50 16.94 5.61
CA GLY A 402 -22.53 15.93 5.14
C GLY A 402 -22.40 14.66 5.99
N LEU A 403 -23.06 14.57 7.15
CA LEU A 403 -22.84 13.48 8.11
C LEU A 403 -23.38 12.09 7.66
N LEU A 404 -24.26 12.06 6.66
CA LEU A 404 -24.95 10.83 6.22
C LEU A 404 -24.57 10.37 4.81
N GLU A 405 -23.79 11.16 4.07
CA GLU A 405 -23.43 10.86 2.67
C GLU A 405 -21.94 10.53 2.54
N SER A 406 -21.62 9.52 1.71
CA SER A 406 -20.23 9.17 1.43
C SER A 406 -19.59 10.18 0.46
N PRO A 407 -18.31 10.53 0.63
CA PRO A 407 -17.63 11.45 -0.27
C PRO A 407 -17.63 10.92 -1.71
N ARG A 408 -18.22 11.70 -2.62
CA ARG A 408 -18.29 11.39 -4.06
C ARG A 408 -17.13 11.95 -4.86
N VAL A 409 -16.29 12.79 -4.25
CA VAL A 409 -15.06 13.33 -4.83
C VAL A 409 -13.90 13.11 -3.86
N GLN A 410 -12.67 13.03 -4.37
CA GLN A 410 -11.47 13.03 -3.55
C GLN A 410 -10.85 14.43 -3.58
N TYR A 411 -10.82 15.12 -2.45
CA TYR A 411 -10.29 16.49 -2.37
C TYR A 411 -8.97 16.56 -1.60
N LEU A 412 -7.89 16.89 -2.32
CA LEU A 412 -6.58 17.21 -1.76
C LEU A 412 -6.47 18.72 -1.63
N SER A 413 -6.95 19.25 -0.51
CA SER A 413 -6.81 20.68 -0.22
C SER A 413 -5.34 21.04 0.00
N GLN A 414 -4.98 22.30 -0.27
CA GLN A 414 -3.64 22.82 -0.02
C GLN A 414 -3.18 22.54 1.42
N GLN A 415 -4.08 22.74 2.38
CA GLN A 415 -3.79 22.62 3.81
C GLN A 415 -3.64 21.17 4.25
N PHE A 416 -4.41 20.27 3.64
CA PHE A 416 -4.29 18.84 3.87
C PHE A 416 -2.92 18.35 3.40
N VAL A 417 -2.50 18.73 2.19
CA VAL A 417 -1.17 18.38 1.65
C VAL A 417 -0.07 18.98 2.52
N ASP A 418 -0.16 20.25 2.91
CA ASP A 418 0.83 20.91 3.77
C ASP A 418 0.95 20.22 5.14
N ARG A 419 -0.19 19.82 5.75
CA ARG A 419 -0.23 19.13 7.05
C ARG A 419 0.50 17.80 6.97
N LEU A 420 0.17 16.98 5.96
CA LEU A 420 0.81 15.68 5.70
C LEU A 420 2.30 15.80 5.37
N CYS A 421 2.72 16.93 4.77
CA CYS A 421 4.12 17.16 4.38
C CYS A 421 4.94 17.86 5.48
N SER A 422 4.32 18.37 6.55
CA SER A 422 4.99 19.13 7.61
C SER A 422 5.87 18.26 8.53
N ALA A 423 6.86 18.88 9.18
CA ALA A 423 7.75 18.19 10.12
C ALA A 423 7.13 17.94 11.52
N GLU A 424 6.06 18.67 11.86
CA GLU A 424 5.37 18.59 13.17
C GLU A 424 4.25 17.54 13.19
N GLY A 425 3.72 17.15 12.02
CA GLY A 425 2.75 16.06 11.86
C GLY A 425 3.43 14.69 11.89
N MET A 426 4.06 14.35 13.01
CA MET A 426 4.76 13.08 13.24
C MET A 426 3.93 11.88 12.73
N THR A 427 4.42 11.28 11.64
CA THR A 427 4.28 9.88 11.16
C THR A 427 2.88 9.31 10.89
N ASP A 428 1.88 9.52 11.75
CA ASP A 428 0.70 8.66 11.75
C ASP A 428 -0.35 9.03 10.68
N GLU A 429 -0.60 10.31 10.41
CA GLU A 429 -1.61 10.71 9.40
C GLU A 429 -1.17 10.37 7.97
N LEU A 430 0.10 10.62 7.64
CA LEU A 430 0.65 10.27 6.32
C LEU A 430 0.72 8.75 6.16
N LEU A 431 1.14 8.02 7.21
CA LEU A 431 1.16 6.57 7.19
C LEU A 431 -0.25 6.00 7.04
N ALA A 432 -1.24 6.51 7.78
CA ALA A 432 -2.64 6.09 7.67
C ALA A 432 -3.19 6.31 6.25
N GLU A 433 -2.82 7.41 5.59
CA GLU A 433 -3.23 7.66 4.21
C GLU A 433 -2.55 6.69 3.23
N ILE A 434 -1.27 6.39 3.45
CA ILE A 434 -0.54 5.36 2.69
C ILE A 434 -1.21 3.99 2.90
N GLU A 435 -1.49 3.61 4.14
CA GLU A 435 -2.19 2.37 4.49
C GLU A 435 -3.56 2.28 3.83
N ARG A 436 -4.33 3.38 3.81
CA ARG A 436 -5.61 3.47 3.08
C ARG A 436 -5.43 3.19 1.60
N ILE A 437 -4.45 3.82 0.96
CA ILE A 437 -4.15 3.64 -0.47
C ILE A 437 -3.74 2.18 -0.76
N ILE A 438 -2.96 1.56 0.14
CA ILE A 438 -2.51 0.18 0.02
C ILE A 438 -3.65 -0.80 0.22
N TYR A 439 -4.52 -0.52 1.19
CA TYR A 439 -5.72 -1.29 1.40
C TYR A 439 -6.64 -1.26 0.17
N MET A 440 -6.83 -0.08 -0.45
CA MET A 440 -7.54 0.06 -1.72
C MET A 440 -6.82 -0.61 -2.90
N ALA A 441 -5.51 -0.82 -2.81
CA ALA A 441 -4.77 -1.54 -3.84
C ALA A 441 -5.06 -3.06 -3.84
N HIS A 442 -5.53 -3.63 -2.73
CA HIS A 442 -5.89 -5.05 -2.68
C HIS A 442 -7.24 -5.30 -3.37
N PRO A 443 -7.38 -6.34 -4.20
CA PRO A 443 -8.67 -6.78 -4.70
C PRO A 443 -9.66 -7.00 -3.54
N SER A 444 -10.94 -6.69 -3.75
CA SER A 444 -11.98 -6.84 -2.71
C SER A 444 -12.06 -8.26 -2.12
N GLU A 445 -11.75 -9.28 -2.90
CA GLU A 445 -11.70 -10.70 -2.49
C GLU A 445 -10.57 -10.97 -1.48
N ASP A 446 -9.46 -10.24 -1.58
CA ASP A 446 -8.28 -10.39 -0.71
C ASP A 446 -8.39 -9.59 0.60
N ARG A 447 -9.39 -8.70 0.72
CA ARG A 447 -9.63 -7.86 1.91
C ARG A 447 -10.35 -8.59 3.05
N MET A 448 -10.81 -9.82 2.84
CA MET A 448 -11.43 -10.67 3.88
C MET A 448 -12.59 -10.00 4.64
N GLY A 449 -13.35 -9.11 3.99
CA GLY A 449 -14.51 -8.42 4.58
C GLY A 449 -14.17 -7.32 5.60
N THR A 450 -12.89 -6.97 5.77
CA THR A 450 -12.45 -5.82 6.57
C THR A 450 -12.83 -4.50 5.91
N THR A 451 -12.60 -3.38 6.59
CA THR A 451 -12.83 -2.01 6.06
C THR A 451 -11.59 -1.11 6.10
N THR A 452 -10.56 -1.51 6.84
CA THR A 452 -9.31 -0.76 6.98
C THR A 452 -8.08 -1.65 6.82
N PHE A 453 -6.94 -1.04 6.53
CA PHE A 453 -5.64 -1.72 6.49
C PHE A 453 -5.32 -2.40 7.82
N GLN A 454 -5.53 -1.69 8.94
CA GLN A 454 -5.21 -2.19 10.26
C GLN A 454 -6.03 -3.44 10.62
N GLU A 455 -7.32 -3.46 10.31
CA GLU A 455 -8.16 -4.66 10.52
C GLU A 455 -7.64 -5.86 9.71
N LEU A 456 -7.23 -5.63 8.46
CA LEU A 456 -6.68 -6.69 7.61
C LEU A 456 -5.32 -7.18 8.13
N LEU A 457 -4.46 -6.27 8.58
CA LEU A 457 -3.18 -6.59 9.19
C LEU A 457 -3.39 -7.38 10.49
N ASP A 458 -4.28 -6.94 11.37
CA ASP A 458 -4.57 -7.61 12.64
C ASP A 458 -5.07 -9.04 12.41
N LEU A 459 -5.93 -9.24 11.41
CA LEU A 459 -6.45 -10.56 11.06
C LEU A 459 -5.34 -11.48 10.51
N LYS A 460 -4.50 -10.99 9.58
CA LYS A 460 -3.43 -11.81 8.99
C LYS A 460 -2.27 -12.08 9.97
N ALA A 461 -1.86 -11.08 10.74
CA ALA A 461 -0.79 -11.19 11.73
C ALA A 461 -1.20 -11.89 13.03
N ALA A 462 -2.49 -12.18 13.23
CA ALA A 462 -3.02 -12.78 14.46
C ALA A 462 -2.28 -14.05 14.89
N HIS A 463 -1.94 -14.93 13.92
CA HIS A 463 -1.22 -16.16 14.20
C HIS A 463 0.19 -15.90 14.76
N GLY A 464 0.98 -15.05 14.09
CA GLY A 464 2.34 -14.70 14.52
C GLY A 464 2.35 -14.01 15.88
N ARG A 465 1.41 -13.07 16.12
CA ARG A 465 1.25 -12.38 17.40
C ARG A 465 0.85 -13.33 18.54
N SER A 466 -0.07 -14.25 18.28
CA SER A 466 -0.47 -15.26 19.26
C SER A 466 0.66 -16.23 19.58
N MET A 467 1.45 -16.64 18.57
CA MET A 467 2.65 -17.48 18.76
C MET A 467 3.67 -16.77 19.66
N ARG A 468 3.98 -15.50 19.36
CA ARG A 468 4.87 -14.65 20.16
C ARG A 468 4.40 -14.59 21.62
N GLN A 469 3.13 -14.23 21.85
CA GLN A 469 2.59 -14.10 23.20
C GLN A 469 2.66 -15.43 23.97
N SER A 470 2.27 -16.55 23.34
CA SER A 470 2.29 -17.86 24.00
C SER A 470 3.70 -18.29 24.40
N HIS A 471 4.71 -18.00 23.58
CA HIS A 471 6.09 -18.35 23.90
C HIS A 471 6.74 -17.35 24.88
N GLU A 472 6.33 -16.09 24.89
CA GLU A 472 6.71 -15.13 25.94
C GLU A 472 6.20 -15.61 27.32
N GLU A 473 4.96 -16.10 27.41
CA GLU A 473 4.41 -16.72 28.63
C GLU A 473 5.21 -17.97 29.04
N MET A 474 5.54 -18.84 28.08
CA MET A 474 6.35 -20.05 28.31
C MET A 474 7.76 -19.72 28.80
N LEU A 475 8.38 -18.64 28.32
CA LEU A 475 9.67 -18.16 28.80
C LEU A 475 9.63 -17.74 30.28
N VAL A 476 8.55 -17.06 30.70
CA VAL A 476 8.35 -16.67 32.09
C VAL A 476 8.17 -17.90 32.98
N GLU A 477 7.35 -18.87 32.55
CA GLU A 477 7.12 -20.12 33.29
C GLU A 477 8.40 -20.95 33.40
N THR A 478 9.10 -21.18 32.29
CA THR A 478 10.36 -21.93 32.24
C THR A 478 11.43 -21.27 33.11
N THR A 479 11.50 -19.94 33.13
CA THR A 479 12.42 -19.18 34.00
C THR A 479 12.09 -19.41 35.48
N THR A 480 10.81 -19.45 35.82
CA THR A 480 10.34 -19.75 37.19
C THR A 480 10.74 -21.16 37.63
N GLN A 481 10.54 -22.16 36.77
CA GLN A 481 10.94 -23.55 37.04
C GLN A 481 12.47 -23.70 37.16
N LEU A 482 13.24 -23.02 36.29
CA LEU A 482 14.70 -22.99 36.37
C LEU A 482 15.20 -22.45 37.70
N ASN A 483 14.59 -21.37 38.21
CA ASN A 483 14.95 -20.79 39.49
C ASN A 483 14.66 -21.75 40.66
N LEU A 484 13.54 -22.47 40.59
CA LEU A 484 13.18 -23.49 41.58
C LEU A 484 14.20 -24.65 41.61
N GLU A 485 14.53 -25.22 40.45
CA GLU A 485 15.48 -26.33 40.37
C GLU A 485 16.91 -25.90 40.71
N ARG A 486 17.34 -24.69 40.31
CA ARG A 486 18.61 -24.10 40.77
C ARG A 486 18.67 -23.93 42.28
N GLY A 487 17.55 -23.52 42.90
CA GLY A 487 17.41 -23.43 44.35
C GLY A 487 17.59 -24.79 45.03
N ARG A 488 16.98 -25.86 44.48
CA ARG A 488 17.15 -27.24 44.97
C ARG A 488 18.60 -27.71 44.85
N ARG A 489 19.25 -27.46 43.71
CA ARG A 489 20.67 -27.78 43.51
C ARG A 489 21.57 -27.08 44.53
N ALA A 490 21.36 -25.78 44.76
CA ALA A 490 22.15 -24.99 45.70
C ALA A 490 21.98 -25.46 47.15
N ALA A 491 20.81 -25.99 47.52
CA ALA A 491 20.54 -26.51 48.86
C ALA A 491 21.22 -27.87 49.12
N LEU A 492 21.64 -28.61 48.08
CA LEU A 492 22.13 -29.99 48.19
C LEU A 492 23.31 -30.16 49.18
N PRO A 493 24.38 -29.33 49.16
CA PRO A 493 25.48 -29.48 50.11
C PRO A 493 25.04 -29.27 51.57
N GLN A 494 24.14 -28.32 51.81
CA GLN A 494 23.60 -28.04 53.14
C GLN A 494 22.71 -29.19 53.61
N LEU A 495 21.87 -29.76 52.73
CA LEU A 495 21.04 -30.92 53.02
C LEU A 495 21.90 -32.16 53.35
N LEU A 496 22.97 -32.40 52.58
CA LEU A 496 23.93 -33.49 52.84
C LEU A 496 24.61 -33.33 54.21
N ARG A 497 25.02 -32.11 54.57
CA ARG A 497 25.60 -31.82 55.89
C ARG A 497 24.58 -32.01 57.01
N GLN A 498 23.38 -31.45 56.87
CA GLN A 498 22.29 -31.64 57.84
C GLN A 498 21.96 -33.12 58.03
N ARG A 499 21.94 -33.90 56.95
CA ARG A 499 21.75 -35.35 56.99
C ARG A 499 22.88 -36.04 57.78
N ALA A 500 24.13 -35.68 57.52
CA ALA A 500 25.28 -36.24 58.23
C ALA A 500 25.25 -35.90 59.73
N ASP A 501 25.02 -34.63 60.08
CA ASP A 501 24.94 -34.15 61.46
C ASP A 501 23.78 -34.82 62.20
N LYS A 502 22.61 -34.93 61.54
CA LYS A 502 21.43 -35.57 62.11
C LYS A 502 21.62 -37.08 62.30
N SER A 503 22.25 -37.75 61.33
CA SER A 503 22.61 -39.16 61.41
C SER A 503 23.61 -39.44 62.54
N ALA A 504 24.60 -38.57 62.75
CA ALA A 504 25.56 -38.69 63.84
C ALA A 504 24.90 -38.44 65.21
N GLY A 505 24.01 -37.44 65.30
CA GLY A 505 23.19 -37.19 66.49
C GLY A 505 22.31 -38.38 66.85
N LEU A 506 21.64 -38.97 65.86
CA LEU A 506 20.85 -40.20 66.01
C LEU A 506 21.70 -41.38 66.51
N ALA A 507 22.91 -41.56 65.99
CA ALA A 507 23.82 -42.63 66.46
C ALA A 507 24.22 -42.43 67.93
N LYS A 508 24.47 -41.18 68.36
CA LYS A 508 24.76 -40.86 69.75
C LYS A 508 23.54 -41.07 70.65
N ASP A 509 22.37 -40.56 70.26
CA ASP A 509 21.14 -40.74 71.02
C ASP A 509 20.79 -42.23 71.15
N ARG A 510 20.97 -43.04 70.10
CA ARG A 510 20.79 -44.50 70.17
C ARG A 510 21.74 -45.15 71.19
N LYS A 511 23.02 -44.74 71.21
CA LYS A 511 24.03 -45.23 72.17
C LYS A 511 23.75 -44.78 73.61
N ASP A 512 23.34 -43.53 73.81
CA ASP A 512 22.96 -43.00 75.12
C ASP A 512 21.71 -43.72 75.65
N ARG A 513 20.76 -44.06 74.77
CA ARG A 513 19.58 -44.89 75.10
C ARG A 513 19.98 -46.29 75.59
N GLU A 514 20.94 -46.94 74.91
CA GLU A 514 21.46 -48.26 75.30
C GLU A 514 22.13 -48.25 76.69
N SER A 515 22.75 -47.13 77.08
CA SER A 515 23.45 -46.98 78.36
C SER A 515 22.53 -46.81 79.59
N LEU A 516 21.25 -46.52 79.38
CA LEU A 516 20.26 -46.30 80.46
C LEU A 516 19.64 -47.60 81.00
N ILE A 517 20.08 -48.78 80.50
CA ILE A 517 19.56 -50.10 80.88
C ILE A 517 20.39 -50.66 82.06
N GLY A 518 19.74 -50.86 83.23
CA GLY A 518 20.40 -51.34 84.45
C GLY A 518 20.62 -52.87 84.53
N LYS A 519 21.70 -53.29 85.24
CA LYS A 519 22.06 -54.70 85.49
C LYS A 519 21.04 -55.38 86.42
N GLY A 520 20.10 -56.12 85.83
CA GLY A 520 19.07 -56.89 86.55
C GLY A 520 17.76 -57.07 85.76
N SER A 521 17.52 -56.22 84.74
CA SER A 521 16.35 -56.29 83.84
C SER A 521 16.72 -56.27 82.36
N GLU A 522 17.99 -56.59 82.02
CA GLU A 522 18.58 -56.45 80.68
C GLU A 522 17.76 -57.13 79.56
N GLU A 523 17.26 -58.34 79.81
CA GLU A 523 16.56 -59.14 78.79
C GLU A 523 15.16 -58.57 78.47
N ARG A 524 14.43 -58.12 79.50
CA ARG A 524 13.10 -57.51 79.35
C ARG A 524 13.16 -56.08 78.81
N ALA A 525 14.20 -55.31 79.19
CA ALA A 525 14.44 -53.98 78.65
C ALA A 525 14.86 -54.02 77.18
N LYS A 526 15.69 -54.99 76.77
CA LYS A 526 16.01 -55.24 75.36
C LYS A 526 14.75 -55.64 74.56
N GLN A 527 13.91 -56.52 75.11
CA GLN A 527 12.63 -56.87 74.49
C GLN A 527 11.69 -55.66 74.34
N PHE A 528 11.57 -54.82 75.38
CA PHE A 528 10.79 -53.59 75.31
C PHE A 528 11.30 -52.62 74.24
N ASP A 529 12.62 -52.43 74.14
CA ASP A 529 13.23 -51.56 73.13
C ASP A 529 12.99 -52.11 71.71
N VAL A 530 13.18 -53.41 71.50
CA VAL A 530 12.94 -54.07 70.22
C VAL A 530 11.47 -53.93 69.77
N VAL A 531 10.51 -54.15 70.68
CA VAL A 531 9.07 -54.00 70.38
C VAL A 531 8.68 -52.53 70.21
N SER A 532 9.22 -51.61 71.00
CA SER A 532 8.94 -50.17 70.89
C SER A 532 9.48 -49.57 69.59
N ASN A 533 10.71 -49.95 69.19
CA ASN A 533 11.28 -49.55 67.90
C ASN A 533 10.48 -50.11 66.72
N ALA A 534 9.98 -51.35 66.82
CA ALA A 534 9.08 -51.92 65.82
C ALA A 534 7.74 -51.16 65.74
N ALA A 535 7.15 -50.79 66.89
CA ALA A 535 5.93 -49.98 66.94
C ALA A 535 6.15 -48.60 66.28
N GLU A 536 7.24 -47.91 66.60
CA GLU A 536 7.60 -46.63 65.99
C GLU A 536 7.84 -46.75 64.47
N ALA A 537 8.49 -47.82 64.01
CA ALA A 537 8.70 -48.07 62.58
C ALA A 537 7.38 -48.32 61.82
N VAL A 538 6.42 -49.05 62.41
CA VAL A 538 5.07 -49.22 61.86
C VAL A 538 4.33 -47.88 61.86
N ARG A 539 4.40 -47.10 62.94
CA ARG A 539 3.79 -45.77 63.04
C ARG A 539 4.30 -44.81 61.96
N SER A 540 5.61 -44.77 61.74
CA SER A 540 6.23 -43.96 60.67
C SER A 540 5.75 -44.38 59.27
N ARG A 541 5.61 -45.69 59.00
CA ARG A 541 5.03 -46.19 57.74
C ARG A 541 3.56 -45.77 57.57
N ILE A 542 2.76 -45.80 58.64
CA ILE A 542 1.37 -45.31 58.62
C ILE A 542 1.31 -43.81 58.32
N GLU A 543 2.18 -43.00 58.93
CA GLU A 543 2.24 -41.55 58.65
C GLU A 543 2.66 -41.24 57.21
N GLN A 544 3.58 -42.02 56.64
CA GLN A 544 3.95 -41.91 55.22
C GLN A 544 2.79 -42.29 54.30
N ALA A 545 2.10 -43.39 54.59
CA ALA A 545 0.92 -43.82 53.85
C ALA A 545 -0.22 -42.78 53.92
N ARG A 546 -0.47 -42.19 55.10
CA ARG A 546 -1.47 -41.10 55.26
C ARG A 546 -1.12 -39.85 54.45
N ARG A 547 0.15 -39.43 54.44
CA ARG A 547 0.62 -38.33 53.59
C ARG A 547 0.42 -38.64 52.10
N ARG A 548 0.75 -39.86 51.67
CA ARG A 548 0.50 -40.32 50.30
C ARG A 548 -0.99 -40.28 49.95
N ARG A 549 -1.86 -40.74 50.84
CA ARG A 549 -3.32 -40.69 50.65
C ARG A 549 -3.84 -39.26 50.54
N GLN A 550 -3.33 -38.33 51.35
CA GLN A 550 -3.68 -36.91 51.25
C GLN A 550 -3.23 -36.32 49.90
N ALA A 551 -2.01 -36.61 49.44
CA ALA A 551 -1.51 -36.15 48.15
C ALA A 551 -2.33 -36.71 46.97
N LEU A 552 -2.72 -37.99 47.02
CA LEU A 552 -3.61 -38.59 46.03
C LEU A 552 -5.01 -37.96 46.03
N GLY A 553 -5.52 -37.57 47.21
CA GLY A 553 -6.77 -36.83 47.34
C GLY A 553 -6.70 -35.45 46.66
N ALA A 554 -5.65 -34.67 46.95
CA ALA A 554 -5.44 -33.37 46.32
C ALA A 554 -5.30 -33.49 44.79
N LEU A 555 -4.59 -34.52 44.30
CA LEU A 555 -4.47 -34.78 42.87
C LEU A 555 -5.82 -35.12 42.21
N ARG A 556 -6.67 -35.89 42.89
CA ARG A 556 -8.03 -36.18 42.42
C ARG A 556 -8.89 -34.93 42.34
N ASP A 557 -8.79 -34.04 43.33
CA ASP A 557 -9.55 -32.79 43.36
C ASP A 557 -9.10 -31.84 42.23
N GLU A 558 -7.80 -31.79 41.93
CA GLU A 558 -7.22 -31.03 40.79
C GLU A 558 -7.69 -31.57 39.43
N VAL A 559 -7.76 -32.91 39.26
CA VAL A 559 -8.31 -33.54 38.06
C VAL A 559 -9.79 -33.18 37.89
N ALA A 560 -10.56 -33.21 38.98
CA ALA A 560 -11.97 -32.85 38.97
C ALA A 560 -12.20 -31.37 38.62
N ASP A 561 -11.44 -30.45 39.20
CA ASP A 561 -11.54 -29.02 38.89
C ASP A 561 -11.08 -28.70 37.47
N THR A 562 -10.06 -29.40 36.96
CA THR A 562 -9.62 -29.25 35.57
C THR A 562 -10.73 -29.62 34.59
N ARG A 563 -11.41 -30.75 34.83
CA ARG A 563 -12.54 -31.21 33.99
C ARG A 563 -13.78 -30.33 34.13
N ALA A 564 -14.10 -29.87 35.35
CA ALA A 564 -15.32 -29.10 35.62
C ALA A 564 -15.21 -27.61 35.27
N SER A 565 -14.03 -27.01 35.48
CA SER A 565 -13.83 -25.57 35.44
C SER A 565 -12.81 -25.16 34.37
N LYS A 566 -11.56 -25.66 34.45
CA LYS A 566 -10.44 -25.12 33.66
C LYS A 566 -10.52 -25.46 32.17
N ALA A 567 -10.76 -26.73 31.83
CA ALA A 567 -10.86 -27.18 30.43
C ALA A 567 -12.09 -26.57 29.71
N PRO A 568 -13.30 -26.51 30.32
CA PRO A 568 -14.43 -25.81 29.71
C PRO A 568 -14.21 -24.31 29.51
N LEU A 569 -13.54 -23.63 30.46
CA LEU A 569 -13.20 -22.21 30.32
C LEU A 569 -12.25 -21.99 29.13
N ARG A 570 -11.20 -22.81 29.01
CA ARG A 570 -10.26 -22.75 27.89
C ARG A 570 -10.96 -23.02 26.56
N LEU A 571 -11.89 -23.98 26.51
CA LEU A 571 -12.67 -24.27 25.31
C LEU A 571 -13.54 -23.08 24.90
N ARG A 572 -14.19 -22.39 25.85
CA ARG A 572 -14.95 -21.16 25.54
C ARG A 572 -14.06 -20.05 25.00
N GLN A 573 -12.86 -19.89 25.54
CA GLN A 573 -11.89 -18.92 25.03
C GLN A 573 -11.47 -19.26 23.59
N LEU A 574 -11.18 -20.53 23.29
CA LEU A 574 -10.88 -20.98 21.94
C LEU A 574 -12.05 -20.74 20.98
N GLN A 575 -13.28 -21.00 21.41
CA GLN A 575 -14.48 -20.72 20.62
C GLN A 575 -14.67 -19.23 20.33
N GLN A 576 -14.39 -18.36 21.30
CA GLN A 576 -14.50 -16.91 21.13
C GLN A 576 -13.44 -16.35 20.18
N VAL A 577 -12.18 -16.78 20.36
CA VAL A 577 -11.06 -16.32 19.53
C VAL A 577 -11.14 -16.85 18.10
N HIS A 578 -11.71 -18.04 17.90
CA HIS A 578 -11.79 -18.70 16.58
C HIS A 578 -13.25 -18.86 16.10
N ALA A 579 -14.10 -17.87 16.37
CA ALA A 579 -15.51 -17.91 15.97
C ALA A 579 -15.68 -18.08 14.45
N ASP A 580 -14.81 -17.46 13.66
CA ASP A 580 -14.83 -17.50 12.19
C ASP A 580 -14.42 -18.86 11.60
N ALA A 581 -13.93 -19.80 12.43
CA ALA A 581 -13.65 -21.18 11.99
C ALA A 581 -14.92 -21.93 11.54
N GLY A 582 -16.11 -21.43 11.91
CA GLY A 582 -17.39 -21.99 11.46
C GLY A 582 -17.66 -23.42 11.95
N LEU A 583 -16.92 -23.89 12.95
CA LEU A 583 -17.06 -25.24 13.50
C LEU A 583 -18.37 -25.37 14.28
N GLU A 584 -19.12 -26.42 13.99
CA GLU A 584 -20.34 -26.75 14.74
C GLU A 584 -20.03 -27.03 16.21
N THR A 585 -21.01 -26.82 17.09
CA THR A 585 -20.88 -27.06 18.53
C THR A 585 -20.44 -28.49 18.85
N GLU A 586 -20.82 -29.48 18.03
CA GLU A 586 -20.37 -30.87 18.19
C GLU A 586 -18.89 -31.04 17.89
N ALA A 587 -18.35 -30.39 16.84
CA ALA A 587 -16.93 -30.46 16.52
C ALA A 587 -16.08 -29.87 17.65
N TRP A 588 -16.52 -28.76 18.26
CA TRP A 588 -15.85 -28.16 19.41
C TRP A 588 -15.73 -29.09 20.62
N LYS A 589 -16.63 -30.07 20.80
CA LYS A 589 -16.50 -31.04 21.89
C LYS A 589 -15.23 -31.88 21.78
N ALA A 590 -14.72 -32.12 20.57
CA ALA A 590 -13.46 -32.84 20.36
C ALA A 590 -12.22 -32.04 20.81
N PHE A 591 -12.33 -30.72 20.99
CA PHE A 591 -11.26 -29.85 21.49
C PHE A 591 -11.27 -29.72 23.01
N LEU A 592 -12.24 -30.32 23.71
CA LEU A 592 -12.26 -30.33 25.17
C LEU A 592 -11.08 -31.16 25.68
N MET A 593 -10.13 -30.48 26.34
CA MET A 593 -8.98 -31.15 26.93
C MET A 593 -9.43 -32.08 28.05
N ASP A 594 -8.96 -33.33 28.01
CA ASP A 594 -9.12 -34.32 29.06
C ASP A 594 -7.82 -35.10 29.25
N PHE A 595 -7.70 -35.78 30.38
CA PHE A 595 -6.59 -36.65 30.68
C PHE A 595 -6.68 -37.95 29.87
N SER A 596 -5.53 -38.45 29.42
CA SER A 596 -5.46 -39.71 28.68
C SER A 596 -5.51 -40.92 29.62
N GLY A 597 -6.37 -41.89 29.30
CA GLY A 597 -6.53 -43.14 30.06
C GLY A 597 -7.51 -43.05 31.24
N ASP A 598 -7.61 -44.14 32.02
CA ASP A 598 -8.52 -44.24 33.17
C ASP A 598 -7.91 -43.61 34.44
N VAL A 599 -7.81 -42.28 34.46
CA VAL A 599 -7.24 -41.54 35.60
C VAL A 599 -8.05 -41.74 36.88
N ASP A 600 -9.39 -41.77 36.79
CA ASP A 600 -10.26 -41.95 37.96
C ASP A 600 -10.11 -43.35 38.57
N GLY A 601 -10.03 -44.38 37.74
CA GLY A 601 -9.76 -45.75 38.17
C GLY A 601 -8.38 -45.89 38.78
N ILE A 602 -7.35 -45.28 38.19
CA ILE A 602 -5.98 -45.26 38.73
C ILE A 602 -5.96 -44.60 40.12
N LEU A 603 -6.55 -43.42 40.27
CA LEU A 603 -6.56 -42.70 41.54
C LEU A 603 -7.42 -43.42 42.60
N THR A 604 -8.57 -43.95 42.21
CA THR A 604 -9.45 -44.71 43.12
C THR A 604 -8.77 -45.98 43.61
N ALA A 605 -8.15 -46.74 42.71
CA ALA A 605 -7.40 -47.94 43.06
C ALA A 605 -6.19 -47.62 43.94
N ALA A 606 -5.44 -46.54 43.64
CA ALA A 606 -4.30 -46.12 44.42
C ALA A 606 -4.70 -45.65 45.83
N ILE A 607 -5.79 -44.87 45.97
CA ILE A 607 -6.33 -44.44 47.26
C ILE A 607 -6.77 -45.66 48.07
N LYS A 608 -7.56 -46.56 47.46
CA LYS A 608 -8.02 -47.79 48.10
C LYS A 608 -6.85 -48.66 48.57
N ALA A 609 -5.85 -48.87 47.72
CA ALA A 609 -4.66 -49.65 48.08
C ALA A 609 -3.90 -49.05 49.27
N VAL A 610 -3.80 -47.71 49.33
CA VAL A 610 -3.17 -47.03 50.47
C VAL A 610 -4.04 -47.10 51.73
N ASP A 611 -5.36 -46.97 51.61
CA ASP A 611 -6.29 -47.11 52.74
C ASP A 611 -6.26 -48.54 53.31
N ASP A 612 -6.28 -49.56 52.44
CA ASP A 612 -6.15 -50.97 52.81
C ASP A 612 -4.79 -51.23 53.49
N GLN A 613 -3.71 -50.63 52.98
CA GLN A 613 -2.37 -50.69 53.58
C GLN A 613 -2.36 -50.06 54.99
N ILE A 614 -2.99 -48.89 55.17
CA ILE A 614 -3.11 -48.22 56.47
C ILE A 614 -3.90 -49.11 57.44
N MET A 615 -5.05 -49.65 57.01
CA MET A 615 -5.87 -50.54 57.84
C MET A 615 -5.09 -51.77 58.30
N ALA A 616 -4.36 -52.42 57.38
CA ALA A 616 -3.54 -53.59 57.69
C ALA A 616 -2.43 -53.27 58.71
N MET A 617 -1.81 -52.09 58.64
CA MET A 617 -0.75 -51.68 59.57
C MET A 617 -1.27 -51.22 60.94
N VAL A 618 -2.48 -50.64 61.02
CA VAL A 618 -3.03 -50.09 62.28
C VAL A 618 -3.54 -51.20 63.21
N GLY A 619 -4.32 -52.16 62.70
CA GLY A 619 -4.96 -53.21 63.51
C GLY A 619 -5.99 -52.67 64.53
N ILE A 620 -6.20 -53.40 65.64
CA ILE A 620 -7.12 -52.96 66.71
C ILE A 620 -6.42 -51.87 67.55
N PRO A 621 -6.94 -50.63 67.59
CA PRO A 621 -6.28 -49.55 68.30
C PRO A 621 -6.09 -49.86 69.79
N PHE A 622 -4.93 -49.48 70.33
CA PHE A 622 -4.64 -49.54 71.76
C PHE A 622 -5.13 -48.26 72.45
N LYS A 623 -5.82 -48.41 73.58
CA LYS A 623 -6.17 -47.29 74.48
C LYS A 623 -5.52 -47.56 75.84
N GLU A 624 -4.63 -46.67 76.28
CA GLU A 624 -3.94 -46.78 77.59
C GLU A 624 -4.91 -46.91 78.79
N ALA A 625 -6.15 -46.44 78.64
CA ALA A 625 -7.20 -46.49 79.66
C ALA A 625 -7.79 -47.90 79.94
N GLU A 626 -7.38 -48.94 79.22
CA GLU A 626 -7.87 -50.33 79.44
C GLU A 626 -7.13 -51.08 80.57
N SER A 627 -6.15 -50.45 81.24
CA SER A 627 -5.49 -51.06 82.39
C SER A 627 -6.27 -50.78 83.70
N VAL A 628 -6.78 -51.82 84.34
CA VAL A 628 -7.43 -51.72 85.66
C VAL A 628 -6.35 -51.42 86.72
N PRO A 629 -6.43 -50.30 87.45
CA PRO A 629 -5.44 -49.96 88.48
C PRO A 629 -5.38 -51.05 89.57
N GLY A 630 -4.19 -51.62 89.82
CA GLY A 630 -3.96 -52.59 90.89
C GLY A 630 -3.81 -54.06 90.46
N THR A 631 -3.93 -54.38 89.17
CA THR A 631 -3.69 -55.76 88.66
C THR A 631 -2.22 -55.97 88.34
N PRO A 632 -1.53 -57.03 88.82
CA PRO A 632 -0.14 -57.28 88.46
C PRO A 632 -0.02 -57.55 86.95
N PRO A 633 0.98 -56.97 86.26
CA PRO A 633 1.12 -57.12 84.82
C PRO A 633 1.37 -58.58 84.42
N SER A 634 0.69 -59.06 83.38
CA SER A 634 0.82 -60.43 82.86
C SER A 634 2.27 -60.71 82.42
N THR A 635 2.85 -61.81 82.91
CA THR A 635 4.20 -62.26 82.53
C THR A 635 4.24 -62.90 81.14
N VAL A 636 3.09 -63.25 80.55
CA VAL A 636 2.98 -63.90 79.23
C VAL A 636 3.02 -62.86 78.12
N SER A 637 3.85 -63.10 77.10
CA SER A 637 3.95 -62.29 75.88
C SER A 637 2.63 -62.26 75.10
N LEU A 638 2.23 -61.08 74.62
CA LEU A 638 1.10 -60.93 73.69
C LEU A 638 1.49 -61.20 72.23
N LEU A 639 2.80 -61.35 71.97
CA LEU A 639 3.34 -61.72 70.67
C LEU A 639 3.49 -63.24 70.57
N PRO A 640 3.07 -63.87 69.45
CA PRO A 640 3.34 -65.28 69.17
C PRO A 640 4.85 -65.60 69.15
N GLU A 641 5.26 -66.77 69.63
CA GLU A 641 6.68 -67.18 69.60
C GLU A 641 7.24 -67.19 68.17
N GLY A 642 8.36 -66.50 67.95
CA GLY A 642 9.01 -66.39 66.64
C GLY A 642 8.41 -65.39 65.65
N SER A 643 7.45 -64.56 66.07
CA SER A 643 6.79 -63.59 65.18
C SER A 643 7.74 -62.49 64.67
N ASP A 644 7.71 -62.18 63.38
CA ASP A 644 8.37 -61.01 62.81
C ASP A 644 7.63 -59.73 63.25
N LEU A 645 8.32 -58.92 64.05
CA LEU A 645 7.81 -57.66 64.62
C LEU A 645 7.50 -56.62 63.54
N SER A 646 8.17 -56.67 62.40
CA SER A 646 7.97 -55.72 61.30
C SER A 646 6.64 -55.92 60.56
N GLN A 647 6.02 -57.09 60.74
CA GLN A 647 4.74 -57.48 60.12
C GLN A 647 3.56 -57.42 61.09
N GLN A 648 3.80 -57.04 62.36
CA GLN A 648 2.72 -56.92 63.34
C GLN A 648 2.00 -55.57 63.24
N THR A 649 0.73 -55.57 63.68
CA THR A 649 -0.08 -54.35 63.72
C THR A 649 0.41 -53.39 64.80
N LEU A 650 0.28 -52.09 64.55
CA LEU A 650 0.66 -51.04 65.50
C LEU A 650 -0.03 -51.25 66.86
N GLY A 651 -1.33 -51.55 66.85
CA GLY A 651 -2.09 -51.78 68.08
C GLY A 651 -1.62 -52.97 68.91
N LEU A 652 -1.16 -54.07 68.27
CA LEU A 652 -0.59 -55.22 68.99
C LEU A 652 0.79 -54.89 69.57
N LEU A 653 1.64 -54.21 68.80
CA LEU A 653 2.97 -53.79 69.26
C LEU A 653 2.90 -52.77 70.39
N GLU A 654 1.94 -51.84 70.35
CA GLU A 654 1.71 -50.85 71.43
C GLU A 654 1.21 -51.52 72.72
N ARG A 655 0.33 -52.52 72.62
CA ARG A 655 -0.13 -53.34 73.77
C ARG A 655 1.02 -54.12 74.41
N GLU A 656 1.84 -54.75 73.59
CA GLU A 656 2.99 -55.51 74.08
C GLU A 656 4.07 -54.59 74.68
N ALA A 657 4.34 -53.44 74.04
CA ALA A 657 5.22 -52.42 74.60
C ALA A 657 4.70 -51.92 75.96
N ALA A 658 3.40 -51.64 76.10
CA ALA A 658 2.81 -51.24 77.37
C ALA A 658 2.91 -52.33 78.45
N ARG A 659 2.71 -53.61 78.09
CA ARG A 659 2.89 -54.76 79.01
C ARG A 659 4.34 -54.89 79.48
N LEU A 660 5.29 -54.87 78.55
CA LEU A 660 6.72 -54.95 78.84
C LEU A 660 7.18 -53.77 79.70
N ARG A 661 6.64 -52.57 79.45
CA ARG A 661 6.88 -51.37 80.27
C ARG A 661 6.41 -51.54 81.72
N ALA A 662 5.24 -52.16 81.94
CA ALA A 662 4.70 -52.40 83.28
C ALA A 662 5.49 -53.46 84.07
N LEU A 663 6.19 -54.38 83.40
CA LEU A 663 7.00 -55.44 84.02
C LEU A 663 8.42 -55.01 84.40
N ILE A 664 8.86 -53.85 83.92
CA ILE A 664 10.17 -53.26 84.19
C ILE A 664 10.05 -52.46 85.50
N ASN A 665 10.36 -53.06 86.65
CA ASN A 665 10.48 -52.36 87.94
C ASN A 665 11.77 -51.52 87.95
N VAL A 666 11.74 -50.34 87.33
CA VAL A 666 12.88 -49.44 87.20
C VAL A 666 12.54 -48.06 87.75
N ASP A 667 13.55 -47.43 88.34
CA ASP A 667 13.59 -46.06 88.86
C ASP A 667 12.83 -45.06 87.96
N GLU A 668 11.94 -44.24 88.54
CA GLU A 668 11.05 -43.32 87.80
C GLU A 668 11.84 -42.32 86.92
N GLN A 669 13.06 -41.96 87.32
CA GLN A 669 13.93 -41.05 86.56
C GLN A 669 14.49 -41.69 85.28
N ALA A 670 14.93 -42.94 85.32
CA ALA A 670 15.48 -43.64 84.15
C ALA A 670 14.40 -43.91 83.08
N THR A 671 13.17 -44.23 83.52
CA THR A 671 12.01 -44.44 82.64
C THR A 671 11.60 -43.15 81.90
N ARG A 672 11.63 -41.99 82.57
CA ARG A 672 11.36 -40.69 81.93
C ARG A 672 12.46 -40.30 80.95
N ALA A 673 13.73 -40.60 81.24
CA ALA A 673 14.85 -40.34 80.34
C ALA A 673 14.77 -41.21 79.07
N PHE A 674 14.46 -42.50 79.21
CA PHE A 674 14.31 -43.44 78.08
C PHE A 674 13.16 -43.04 77.14
N LYS A 675 12.00 -42.66 77.68
CA LYS A 675 10.86 -42.18 76.88
C LYS A 675 11.20 -40.91 76.09
N ARG A 676 11.84 -39.92 76.73
CA ARG A 676 12.27 -38.68 76.06
C ARG A 676 13.26 -38.95 74.93
N LEU A 677 14.22 -39.86 75.14
CA LEU A 677 15.20 -40.20 74.11
C LEU A 677 14.56 -40.93 72.93
N SER A 678 13.62 -41.86 73.18
CA SER A 678 12.92 -42.59 72.10
C SER A 678 12.04 -41.65 71.27
N GLU A 679 11.27 -40.76 71.91
CA GLU A 679 10.50 -39.73 71.20
C GLU A 679 11.38 -38.76 70.41
N LYS A 680 12.62 -38.50 70.87
CA LYS A 680 13.60 -37.69 70.15
C LYS A 680 14.16 -38.45 68.94
N ILE A 681 14.56 -39.71 69.10
CA ILE A 681 15.04 -40.58 68.01
C ILE A 681 13.98 -40.72 66.92
N SER A 682 12.73 -40.98 67.28
CA SER A 682 11.62 -41.10 66.32
C SER A 682 11.40 -39.82 65.51
N ARG A 683 11.41 -38.65 66.18
CA ARG A 683 11.31 -37.34 65.53
C ARG A 683 12.51 -37.09 64.59
N ASP A 684 13.70 -37.43 65.04
CA ASP A 684 14.93 -37.19 64.30
C ASP A 684 15.06 -38.14 63.10
N ASP A 685 14.60 -39.38 63.18
CA ASP A 685 14.49 -40.33 62.06
C ASP A 685 13.46 -39.84 61.02
N ALA A 686 12.35 -39.24 61.44
CA ALA A 686 11.39 -38.62 60.52
C ALA A 686 11.97 -37.40 59.79
N VAL A 687 12.82 -36.61 60.47
CA VAL A 687 13.58 -35.51 59.85
C VAL A 687 14.63 -36.06 58.88
N LEU A 688 15.35 -37.13 59.23
CA LEU A 688 16.32 -37.78 58.35
C LEU A 688 15.66 -38.31 57.06
N ALA A 689 14.51 -38.98 57.19
CA ALA A 689 13.74 -39.46 56.04
C ALA A 689 13.19 -38.32 55.16
N LYS A 690 12.94 -37.13 55.74
CA LYS A 690 12.62 -35.93 54.95
C LYS A 690 13.85 -35.43 54.19
N LEU A 691 14.99 -35.32 54.87
CA LEU A 691 16.26 -34.91 54.25
C LEU A 691 16.65 -35.85 53.10
N ASP A 692 16.47 -37.16 53.23
CA ASP A 692 16.73 -38.14 52.16
C ASP A 692 15.87 -37.89 50.91
N ARG A 693 14.57 -37.55 51.08
CA ARG A 693 13.68 -37.20 49.96
C ARG A 693 14.07 -35.87 49.30
N ASP A 694 14.40 -34.88 50.11
CA ASP A 694 14.82 -33.56 49.63
C ASP A 694 16.15 -33.68 48.85
N ILE A 695 17.09 -34.52 49.31
CA ILE A 695 18.34 -34.86 48.62
C ILE A 695 18.08 -35.61 47.31
N ALA A 696 17.20 -36.62 47.32
CA ALA A 696 16.86 -37.38 46.13
C ALA A 696 16.26 -36.47 45.03
N THR A 697 15.41 -35.52 45.43
CA THR A 697 14.83 -34.52 44.52
C THR A 697 15.91 -33.55 44.01
N ALA A 698 16.77 -33.05 44.90
CA ALA A 698 17.85 -32.13 44.55
C ALA A 698 18.92 -32.78 43.62
N ASN A 699 19.15 -34.09 43.74
CA ASN A 699 20.05 -34.82 42.83
C ASN A 699 19.54 -34.88 41.39
N GLN A 700 18.22 -34.83 41.17
CA GLN A 700 17.63 -34.78 39.83
C GLN A 700 17.60 -33.37 39.24
N ALA A 701 17.83 -32.33 40.05
CA ALA A 701 17.71 -30.95 39.63
C ALA A 701 18.69 -30.60 38.48
N GLU A 702 19.89 -31.16 38.46
CA GLU A 702 20.89 -30.88 37.41
C GLU A 702 20.42 -31.34 36.02
N ALA A 703 19.77 -32.51 35.93
CA ALA A 703 19.22 -33.01 34.67
C ALA A 703 18.06 -32.14 34.18
N ARG A 704 17.12 -31.80 35.09
CA ARG A 704 15.98 -30.91 34.77
C ARG A 704 16.41 -29.51 34.38
N ILE A 705 17.46 -28.97 35.01
CA ILE A 705 18.03 -27.67 34.64
C ILE A 705 18.51 -27.69 33.19
N LYS A 706 19.14 -28.78 32.72
CA LYS A 706 19.58 -28.88 31.32
C LYS A 706 18.39 -28.93 30.36
N GLU A 707 17.36 -29.71 30.68
CA GLU A 707 16.12 -29.78 29.89
C GLU A 707 15.44 -28.42 29.79
N LEU A 708 15.26 -27.74 30.92
CA LEU A 708 14.63 -26.42 30.98
C LEU A 708 15.47 -25.32 30.30
N ILE A 709 16.81 -25.44 30.24
CA ILE A 709 17.67 -24.52 29.48
C ILE A 709 17.41 -24.66 27.99
N GLU A 710 17.31 -25.89 27.48
CA GLU A 710 16.97 -26.15 26.08
C GLU A 710 15.53 -25.72 25.77
N GLU A 711 14.57 -26.01 26.65
CA GLU A 711 13.17 -25.55 26.49
C GLU A 711 13.08 -24.02 26.43
N ARG A 712 13.82 -23.30 27.27
CA ARG A 712 13.89 -21.84 27.22
C ARG A 712 14.52 -21.34 25.92
N ARG A 713 15.57 -22.01 25.43
CA ARG A 713 16.20 -21.67 24.15
C ARG A 713 15.22 -21.86 22.99
N THR A 714 14.51 -22.98 22.95
CA THR A 714 13.48 -23.26 21.94
C THR A 714 12.34 -22.26 22.01
N SER A 715 11.86 -21.94 23.22
CA SER A 715 10.80 -20.94 23.41
C SER A 715 11.24 -19.56 22.96
N TYR A 716 12.49 -19.18 23.24
CA TYR A 716 13.04 -17.90 22.78
C TYR A 716 13.15 -17.85 21.26
N ALA A 717 13.61 -18.93 20.61
CA ALA A 717 13.58 -19.02 19.14
C ALA A 717 12.15 -18.88 18.60
N ALA A 718 11.17 -19.53 19.22
CA ALA A 718 9.78 -19.50 18.78
C ALA A 718 9.10 -18.13 18.94
N VAL A 719 9.54 -17.29 19.90
CA VAL A 719 9.13 -15.87 19.93
C VAL A 719 9.54 -15.15 18.64
N PHE A 720 10.76 -15.41 18.15
CA PHE A 720 11.23 -14.83 16.88
C PHE A 720 10.58 -15.46 15.66
N ASP A 721 10.16 -16.73 15.72
CA ASP A 721 9.30 -17.31 14.66
C ASP A 721 7.97 -16.54 14.56
N GLY A 722 7.38 -16.15 15.70
CA GLY A 722 6.18 -15.28 15.71
C GLY A 722 6.42 -13.90 15.08
N ILE A 723 7.55 -13.27 15.38
CA ILE A 723 7.96 -11.98 14.79
C ILE A 723 8.20 -12.13 13.27
N LEU A 724 8.90 -13.20 12.86
CA LEU A 724 9.17 -13.50 11.45
C LEU A 724 7.88 -13.75 10.65
N GLU A 725 6.90 -14.42 11.25
CA GLU A 725 5.60 -14.64 10.59
C GLU A 725 4.82 -13.33 10.44
N GLU A 726 4.84 -12.45 11.45
CA GLU A 726 4.25 -11.10 11.33
C GLU A 726 4.95 -10.25 10.25
N GLU A 727 6.29 -10.30 10.18
CA GLU A 727 7.08 -9.64 9.14
C GLU A 727 6.71 -10.15 7.74
N LYS A 728 6.50 -11.46 7.60
CA LYS A 728 6.08 -12.10 6.35
C LYS A 728 4.67 -11.70 5.93
N GLU A 729 3.72 -11.64 6.86
CA GLU A 729 2.34 -11.20 6.57
C GLU A 729 2.29 -9.72 6.17
N LEU A 730 3.06 -8.86 6.85
CA LEU A 730 3.26 -7.47 6.42
C LEU A 730 3.86 -7.39 5.01
N SER A 731 4.90 -8.18 4.72
CA SER A 731 5.50 -8.21 3.38
C SER A 731 4.50 -8.62 2.30
N ALA A 732 3.66 -9.63 2.60
CA ALA A 732 2.60 -10.07 1.69
C ALA A 732 1.54 -8.98 1.44
N LEU A 733 1.18 -8.19 2.45
CA LEU A 733 0.25 -7.06 2.30
C LEU A 733 0.81 -5.94 1.41
N TYR A 734 2.11 -5.72 1.39
CA TYR A 734 2.70 -4.67 0.56
C TYR A 734 3.17 -5.18 -0.80
N GLU A 735 3.15 -6.49 -1.05
CA GLU A 735 3.59 -7.08 -2.30
C GLU A 735 2.79 -6.58 -3.53
N PRO A 736 1.44 -6.42 -3.50
CA PRO A 736 0.71 -5.86 -4.63
C PRO A 736 1.17 -4.44 -4.98
N LEU A 737 1.47 -3.62 -3.96
CA LEU A 737 2.02 -2.29 -4.15
C LEU A 737 3.41 -2.37 -4.80
N LYS A 738 4.28 -3.22 -4.28
CA LYS A 738 5.65 -3.40 -4.77
C LYS A 738 5.69 -3.84 -6.23
N GLN A 739 4.82 -4.77 -6.63
CA GLN A 739 4.70 -5.22 -8.02
C GLN A 739 4.22 -4.09 -8.93
N ARG A 740 3.26 -3.28 -8.49
CA ARG A 740 2.79 -2.10 -9.24
C ARG A 740 3.86 -1.04 -9.39
N LEU A 741 4.56 -0.71 -8.29
CA LEU A 741 5.65 0.26 -8.29
C LEU A 741 6.81 -0.19 -9.20
N ALA A 742 7.13 -1.48 -9.23
CA ALA A 742 8.18 -2.04 -10.08
C ALA A 742 7.80 -2.10 -11.57
N ALA A 743 6.50 -2.16 -11.90
CA ALA A 743 6.01 -2.15 -13.29
C ALA A 743 5.97 -0.74 -13.91
N GLU A 744 6.13 0.31 -13.10
CA GLU A 744 6.06 1.69 -13.53
C GLU A 744 7.45 2.33 -13.64
N ASP A 745 7.77 2.86 -14.83
CA ASP A 745 9.04 3.56 -15.06
C ASP A 745 9.07 4.93 -14.37
N GLY A 746 10.27 5.45 -14.05
CA GLY A 746 10.46 6.82 -13.55
C GLY A 746 10.30 6.97 -12.04
N ALA A 747 9.62 8.03 -11.57
CA ALA A 747 9.58 8.39 -10.15
C ALA A 747 8.91 7.33 -9.24
N LEU A 748 7.99 6.51 -9.77
CA LEU A 748 7.34 5.44 -9.01
C LEU A 748 8.28 4.27 -8.72
N GLY A 749 9.17 3.93 -9.66
CA GLY A 749 10.19 2.89 -9.44
C GLY A 749 11.24 3.25 -8.39
N LYS A 750 11.26 4.50 -7.93
CA LYS A 750 12.11 4.96 -6.81
C LYS A 750 11.47 4.70 -5.44
N LEU A 751 10.18 4.38 -5.39
CA LEU A 751 9.50 4.02 -4.16
C LEU A 751 9.79 2.57 -3.81
N ALA A 752 10.17 2.35 -2.56
CA ALA A 752 10.36 1.01 -1.99
C ALA A 752 9.57 0.92 -0.69
N PHE A 753 9.12 -0.28 -0.35
CA PHE A 753 8.57 -0.54 0.97
C PHE A 753 9.65 -1.15 1.86
N SER A 754 9.76 -0.67 3.09
CA SER A 754 10.68 -1.21 4.09
C SER A 754 9.90 -1.81 5.24
N ILE A 755 10.31 -3.01 5.64
CA ILE A 755 9.91 -3.65 6.89
C ILE A 755 11.21 -3.95 7.61
N ARG A 756 11.30 -3.56 8.88
CA ARG A 756 12.48 -3.82 9.69
C ARG A 756 12.08 -4.04 11.14
N ARG A 757 12.87 -4.88 11.83
CA ARG A 757 12.79 -5.00 13.28
C ARG A 757 13.53 -3.83 13.89
N SER A 758 12.78 -2.91 14.49
CA SER A 758 13.33 -1.85 15.30
C SER A 758 13.67 -2.41 16.67
N VAL A 759 14.92 -2.25 17.08
CA VAL A 759 15.46 -2.73 18.35
C VAL A 759 15.82 -1.52 19.22
N ASP A 760 15.06 -1.29 20.28
CA ASP A 760 15.36 -0.29 21.31
C ASP A 760 16.44 -0.83 22.27
N LEU A 761 17.67 -0.86 21.74
CA LEU A 761 18.82 -1.41 22.44
C LEU A 761 19.17 -0.60 23.70
N GLU A 762 18.96 0.72 23.66
CA GLU A 762 19.19 1.61 24.79
C GLU A 762 18.26 1.29 25.96
N ALA A 763 16.95 1.14 25.70
CA ALA A 763 15.99 0.77 26.74
C ALA A 763 16.28 -0.63 27.30
N TRP A 764 16.64 -1.60 26.45
CA TRP A 764 17.02 -2.94 26.91
C TRP A 764 18.25 -2.90 27.82
N ALA A 765 19.30 -2.19 27.42
CA ALA A 765 20.53 -2.06 28.19
C ALA A 765 20.31 -1.30 29.51
N GLN A 766 19.52 -0.21 29.50
CA GLN A 766 19.21 0.54 30.71
C GLN A 766 18.52 -0.34 31.77
N ARG A 767 17.51 -1.13 31.37
CA ARG A 767 16.83 -2.08 32.28
C ARG A 767 17.80 -3.12 32.85
N GLY A 768 18.78 -3.55 32.07
CA GLY A 768 19.83 -4.45 32.53
C GLY A 768 20.78 -3.80 33.52
N GLU A 769 21.24 -2.58 33.22
CA GLU A 769 22.14 -1.82 34.07
C GLU A 769 21.52 -1.46 35.43
N GLU A 770 20.19 -1.28 35.50
CA GLU A 770 19.44 -1.12 36.76
C GLU A 770 19.49 -2.36 37.66
N LEU A 771 19.77 -3.54 37.10
CA LEU A 771 19.94 -4.78 37.85
C LEU A 771 21.40 -5.00 38.32
N LEU A 772 22.36 -4.18 37.92
CA LEU A 772 23.79 -4.38 38.17
C LEU A 772 24.38 -3.30 39.08
N ASP A 773 25.40 -3.64 39.89
CA ASP A 773 26.25 -2.65 40.55
C ASP A 773 27.36 -2.20 39.59
N LEU A 774 27.09 -1.10 38.90
CA LEU A 774 27.99 -0.50 37.90
C LEU A 774 29.28 0.09 38.49
N ARG A 775 29.44 0.13 39.82
CA ARG A 775 30.65 0.64 40.48
C ARG A 775 31.74 -0.43 40.61
N LYS A 776 31.34 -1.71 40.54
CA LYS A 776 32.26 -2.84 40.66
C LYS A 776 33.23 -2.89 39.48
N ALA A 777 34.44 -3.37 39.74
CA ALA A 777 35.45 -3.54 38.69
C ALA A 777 35.07 -4.73 37.81
N GLY A 778 35.09 -4.53 36.49
CA GLY A 778 34.70 -5.53 35.51
C GLY A 778 34.28 -4.88 34.19
N PRO A 779 33.87 -5.69 33.20
CA PRO A 779 33.52 -5.22 31.87
C PRO A 779 32.23 -4.39 31.85
N PHE A 780 31.36 -4.53 32.84
CA PHE A 780 30.10 -3.77 32.97
C PHE A 780 30.22 -2.61 33.97
N LYS A 781 31.42 -2.04 34.12
CA LYS A 781 31.65 -0.87 34.98
C LYS A 781 31.24 0.41 34.26
N GLY A 782 30.37 1.19 34.90
CA GLY A 782 29.83 2.44 34.35
C GLY A 782 28.64 2.24 33.41
N ARG A 783 27.85 3.30 33.20
CA ARG A 783 26.71 3.29 32.27
C ARG A 783 27.18 3.21 30.82
N GLY A 784 26.45 2.46 30.00
CA GLY A 784 26.71 2.24 28.57
C GLY A 784 27.62 1.05 28.26
N ALA A 785 28.23 0.42 29.27
CA ALA A 785 29.11 -0.73 29.04
C ALA A 785 28.33 -1.98 28.58
N LEU A 786 27.13 -2.17 29.13
CA LEU A 786 26.23 -3.26 28.72
C LEU A 786 25.64 -3.01 27.34
N LEU A 787 25.32 -1.74 27.04
CA LEU A 787 24.88 -1.30 25.72
C LEU A 787 25.92 -1.64 24.64
N ALA A 788 27.19 -1.32 24.87
CA ALA A 788 28.27 -1.61 23.93
C ALA A 788 28.45 -3.12 23.68
N ALA A 789 28.33 -3.95 24.72
CA ALA A 789 28.40 -5.41 24.58
C ALA A 789 27.20 -5.96 23.77
N ALA A 790 25.99 -5.53 24.08
CA ALA A 790 24.79 -5.95 23.37
C ALA A 790 24.78 -5.47 21.91
N GLN A 791 25.31 -4.28 21.65
CA GLN A 791 25.47 -3.75 20.29
C GLN A 791 26.41 -4.61 19.45
N ALA A 792 27.50 -5.10 20.05
CA ALA A 792 28.49 -5.92 19.35
C ALA A 792 28.01 -7.36 19.09
N GLU A 793 27.23 -7.94 20.01
CA GLU A 793 26.95 -9.39 20.01
C GLU A 793 25.49 -9.76 19.72
N LEU A 794 24.52 -8.89 20.00
CA LEU A 794 23.08 -9.21 19.92
C LEU A 794 22.34 -8.41 18.84
N LEU A 795 22.73 -7.16 18.59
CA LEU A 795 21.97 -6.24 17.72
C LEU A 795 21.75 -6.79 16.30
N ALA A 796 22.81 -7.27 15.64
CA ALA A 796 22.70 -7.80 14.28
C ALA A 796 21.75 -9.01 14.19
N ALA A 797 21.76 -9.87 15.22
CA ALA A 797 20.84 -11.00 15.28
C ALA A 797 19.40 -10.52 15.50
N TRP A 798 19.16 -9.57 16.40
CA TRP A 798 17.83 -9.03 16.64
C TRP A 798 17.23 -8.29 15.45
N GLU A 799 18.05 -7.53 14.71
CA GLU A 799 17.58 -6.74 13.55
C GLU A 799 17.28 -7.61 12.32
N ALA A 800 18.09 -8.64 12.05
CA ALA A 800 18.02 -9.38 10.77
C ALA A 800 18.17 -10.90 10.87
N GLY A 801 18.46 -11.46 12.05
CA GLY A 801 18.71 -12.88 12.24
C GLY A 801 17.45 -13.75 12.16
N THR A 802 17.63 -15.01 11.81
CA THR A 802 16.62 -16.07 11.97
C THR A 802 16.40 -16.41 13.44
N SER A 803 15.28 -17.08 13.75
CA SER A 803 15.00 -17.55 15.12
C SER A 803 16.13 -18.39 15.73
N ALA A 804 16.78 -19.23 14.91
CA ALA A 804 17.94 -20.03 15.32
C ALA A 804 19.19 -19.18 15.61
N GLU A 805 19.47 -18.19 14.76
CA GLU A 805 20.62 -17.28 14.93
C GLU A 805 20.45 -16.41 16.18
N VAL A 806 19.24 -15.89 16.43
CA VAL A 806 18.94 -15.10 17.63
C VAL A 806 19.07 -15.93 18.90
N ALA A 807 18.56 -17.16 18.89
CA ALA A 807 18.71 -18.07 20.02
C ALA A 807 20.19 -18.46 20.26
N SER A 808 20.98 -18.63 19.19
CA SER A 808 22.42 -18.88 19.31
C SER A 808 23.15 -17.67 19.86
N ALA A 809 22.91 -16.47 19.33
CA ALA A 809 23.53 -15.24 19.78
C ALA A 809 23.25 -14.97 21.27
N MET A 810 22.02 -15.20 21.73
CA MET A 810 21.67 -15.09 23.15
C MET A 810 22.36 -16.17 24.01
N ALA A 811 22.49 -17.40 23.50
CA ALA A 811 23.22 -18.45 24.20
C ALA A 811 24.72 -18.12 24.33
N ASP A 812 25.33 -17.62 23.27
CA ASP A 812 26.75 -17.23 23.21
C ASP A 812 27.02 -16.01 24.10
N PHE A 813 26.18 -14.98 24.03
CA PHE A 813 26.23 -13.81 24.91
C PHE A 813 26.17 -14.21 26.38
N ARG A 814 25.23 -15.11 26.72
CA ARG A 814 25.10 -15.63 28.08
C ARG A 814 26.34 -16.43 28.49
N ALA A 815 26.86 -17.29 27.63
CA ALA A 815 28.06 -18.09 27.92
C ALA A 815 29.30 -17.20 28.17
N SER A 816 29.45 -16.13 27.40
CA SER A 816 30.58 -15.19 27.49
C SER A 816 30.49 -14.25 28.70
N HIS A 817 29.27 -13.84 29.08
CA HIS A 817 29.06 -12.78 30.07
C HIS A 817 28.42 -13.22 31.39
N GLU A 818 27.89 -14.44 31.55
CA GLU A 818 27.19 -14.87 32.77
C GLU A 818 28.03 -14.71 34.05
N ALA A 819 29.31 -15.07 34.02
CA ALA A 819 30.20 -14.91 35.17
C ALA A 819 30.39 -13.43 35.54
N GLN A 820 30.54 -12.58 34.53
CA GLN A 820 30.75 -11.14 34.70
C GLN A 820 29.48 -10.45 35.22
N LEU A 821 28.30 -10.81 34.69
CA LEU A 821 27.01 -10.35 35.20
C LEU A 821 26.85 -10.70 36.69
N VAL A 822 27.26 -11.92 37.08
CA VAL A 822 27.25 -12.39 38.47
C VAL A 822 28.25 -11.64 39.37
N ASP A 823 29.42 -11.25 38.87
CA ASP A 823 30.38 -10.44 39.63
C ASP A 823 29.87 -9.01 39.88
N HIS A 824 29.02 -8.50 38.98
CA HIS A 824 28.33 -7.22 39.11
C HIS A 824 27.03 -7.28 39.93
N ALA A 825 26.69 -8.41 40.58
CA ALA A 825 25.48 -8.49 41.41
C ALA A 825 25.47 -7.41 42.52
N PRO A 826 24.37 -6.65 42.72
CA PRO A 826 24.26 -5.65 43.78
C PRO A 826 24.06 -6.27 45.17
N VAL A 827 23.80 -7.57 45.22
CA VAL A 827 23.53 -8.36 46.42
C VAL A 827 24.70 -9.29 46.72
N GLU A 828 25.01 -9.46 48.00
CA GLU A 828 26.08 -10.35 48.46
C GLU A 828 25.72 -11.81 48.22
N ARG A 829 26.70 -12.64 47.79
CA ARG A 829 26.48 -14.08 47.56
C ARG A 829 26.13 -14.84 48.84
N SER A 830 26.43 -14.28 50.00
CA SER A 830 26.05 -14.82 51.31
C SER A 830 24.56 -14.71 51.58
N ASP A 831 23.87 -13.73 50.98
CA ASP A 831 22.41 -13.61 51.02
C ASP A 831 21.79 -14.44 49.89
N THR A 832 21.66 -15.74 50.16
CA THR A 832 21.19 -16.72 49.17
C THR A 832 19.78 -16.48 48.64
N GLU A 833 18.92 -15.77 49.38
CA GLU A 833 17.55 -15.48 48.95
C GLU A 833 17.54 -14.27 48.02
N ALA A 834 18.14 -13.15 48.44
CA ALA A 834 18.25 -11.95 47.62
C ALA A 834 19.04 -12.20 46.33
N PHE A 835 20.11 -13.01 46.40
CA PHE A 835 20.90 -13.40 45.24
C PHE A 835 20.12 -14.27 44.24
N ARG A 836 19.22 -15.15 44.73
CA ARG A 836 18.37 -15.97 43.87
C ARG A 836 17.30 -15.13 43.17
N GLU A 837 16.64 -14.24 43.90
CA GLU A 837 15.61 -13.35 43.34
C GLU A 837 16.22 -12.41 42.29
N TRP A 838 17.39 -11.83 42.60
CA TRP A 838 18.16 -11.04 41.64
C TRP A 838 18.53 -11.84 40.38
N GLY A 839 19.07 -13.05 40.53
CA GLY A 839 19.41 -13.91 39.39
C GLY A 839 18.20 -14.28 38.53
N GLY A 840 17.02 -14.44 39.15
CA GLY A 840 15.76 -14.61 38.45
C GLY A 840 15.36 -13.40 37.61
N ARG A 841 15.49 -12.18 38.16
CA ARG A 841 15.23 -10.92 37.44
C ARG A 841 16.19 -10.71 36.27
N VAL A 842 17.48 -10.99 36.46
CA VAL A 842 18.47 -10.95 35.36
C VAL A 842 18.11 -11.94 34.26
N SER A 843 17.68 -13.15 34.63
CA SER A 843 17.26 -14.15 33.65
C SER A 843 15.99 -13.71 32.89
N ALA A 844 15.00 -13.12 33.56
CA ALA A 844 13.79 -12.65 32.90
C ALA A 844 14.09 -11.48 31.95
N TRP A 845 14.94 -10.54 32.37
CA TRP A 845 15.36 -9.41 31.54
C TRP A 845 16.13 -9.85 30.28
N LEU A 846 17.10 -10.77 30.40
CA LEU A 846 17.91 -11.24 29.27
C LEU A 846 17.05 -11.79 28.12
N TYR A 847 15.97 -12.51 28.45
CA TYR A 847 15.08 -13.13 27.47
C TYR A 847 13.81 -12.29 27.19
N SER A 848 13.75 -11.05 27.68
CA SER A 848 12.64 -10.13 27.38
C SER A 848 12.71 -9.63 25.94
N THR A 849 11.56 -9.46 25.30
CA THR A 849 11.43 -9.12 23.86
C THR A 849 10.68 -7.81 23.61
N ASP A 850 10.30 -7.07 24.66
CA ASP A 850 9.54 -5.79 24.55
C ASP A 850 10.28 -4.69 23.76
N HIS A 851 11.60 -4.80 23.71
CA HIS A 851 12.50 -3.87 23.03
C HIS A 851 12.54 -4.09 21.51
N ILE A 852 11.83 -5.11 21.01
CA ILE A 852 11.81 -5.47 19.58
C ILE A 852 10.39 -5.28 19.05
N ARG A 853 10.28 -4.42 18.03
CA ARG A 853 9.02 -4.13 17.34
C ARG A 853 9.24 -4.18 15.84
N ILE A 854 8.24 -4.64 15.10
CA ILE A 854 8.25 -4.51 13.64
C ILE A 854 7.82 -3.07 13.33
N THR A 855 8.66 -2.40 12.55
CA THR A 855 8.36 -1.09 11.97
C THR A 855 8.32 -1.24 10.47
N TYR A 856 7.41 -0.52 9.83
CA TYR A 856 7.22 -0.56 8.40
C TYR A 856 6.97 0.83 7.86
N GLY A 857 7.30 1.07 6.60
CA GLY A 857 7.12 2.37 5.99
C GLY A 857 7.49 2.39 4.51
N VAL A 858 7.26 3.53 3.88
CA VAL A 858 7.63 3.75 2.48
C VAL A 858 8.93 4.54 2.42
N GLN A 859 9.83 4.11 1.55
CA GLN A 859 11.08 4.77 1.21
C GLN A 859 11.01 5.37 -0.19
N TYR A 860 11.66 6.51 -0.38
CA TYR A 860 11.88 7.12 -1.69
C TYR A 860 13.39 7.29 -1.90
N GLU A 861 13.92 6.73 -2.98
CA GLU A 861 15.36 6.71 -3.27
C GLU A 861 16.21 6.14 -2.10
N GLY A 862 15.65 5.16 -1.37
CA GLY A 862 16.30 4.51 -0.22
C GLY A 862 16.25 5.30 1.09
N VAL A 863 15.52 6.43 1.12
CA VAL A 863 15.32 7.25 2.33
C VAL A 863 13.90 7.08 2.84
N ASP A 864 13.73 6.84 4.15
CA ASP A 864 12.41 6.72 4.79
C ASP A 864 11.61 8.02 4.57
N ILE A 865 10.30 7.91 4.26
CA ILE A 865 9.44 9.07 3.94
C ILE A 865 9.45 10.14 5.04
N GLU A 866 9.61 9.71 6.29
CA GLU A 866 9.74 10.55 7.48
C GLU A 866 10.99 11.44 7.47
N GLN A 867 12.02 11.06 6.72
CA GLN A 867 13.28 11.81 6.60
C GLN A 867 13.32 12.69 5.33
N LEU A 868 12.30 12.60 4.47
CA LEU A 868 12.22 13.39 3.25
C LEU A 868 11.87 14.85 3.52
N SER A 869 12.30 15.73 2.59
CA SER A 869 11.88 17.13 2.60
C SER A 869 10.36 17.27 2.35
N PRO A 870 9.70 18.32 2.85
CA PRO A 870 8.27 18.55 2.61
C PRO A 870 7.87 18.50 1.13
N GLY A 871 8.72 19.04 0.24
CA GLY A 871 8.48 18.98 -1.20
C GLY A 871 8.54 17.55 -1.75
N THR A 872 9.55 16.78 -1.37
CA THR A 872 9.65 15.38 -1.80
C THR A 872 8.49 14.53 -1.26
N ARG A 873 8.04 14.76 -0.03
CA ARG A 873 6.84 14.10 0.52
C ARG A 873 5.58 14.42 -0.29
N GLY A 874 5.41 15.68 -0.68
CA GLY A 874 4.27 16.11 -1.52
C GLY A 874 4.24 15.41 -2.88
N ILE A 875 5.41 15.25 -3.52
CA ILE A 875 5.55 14.44 -4.73
C ILE A 875 5.12 12.99 -4.48
N VAL A 876 5.66 12.34 -3.44
CA VAL A 876 5.35 10.95 -3.13
C VAL A 876 3.86 10.77 -2.92
N LEU A 877 3.22 11.64 -2.13
CA LEU A 877 1.78 11.61 -1.89
C LEU A 877 0.98 11.70 -3.20
N LEU A 878 1.30 12.66 -4.07
CA LEU A 878 0.63 12.82 -5.36
C LEU A 878 0.84 11.61 -6.28
N LEU A 879 2.04 11.03 -6.28
CA LEU A 879 2.34 9.81 -7.03
C LEU A 879 1.47 8.64 -6.56
N LEU A 880 1.30 8.47 -5.24
CA LEU A 880 0.43 7.43 -4.68
C LEU A 880 -1.03 7.62 -5.15
N TYR A 881 -1.58 8.84 -5.09
CA TYR A 881 -2.95 9.14 -5.55
C TYR A 881 -3.17 9.02 -7.06
N LEU A 882 -2.16 9.35 -7.87
CA LEU A 882 -2.29 9.30 -9.33
C LEU A 882 -2.11 7.88 -9.86
N ALA A 883 -1.17 7.11 -9.29
CA ALA A 883 -0.73 5.86 -9.86
C ALA A 883 -1.29 4.59 -9.21
N ILE A 884 -1.52 4.61 -7.89
CA ILE A 884 -1.86 3.40 -7.13
C ILE A 884 -3.36 3.28 -6.88
N ASP A 885 -4.03 4.41 -6.69
CA ASP A 885 -5.47 4.49 -6.48
C ASP A 885 -6.26 4.31 -7.79
N GLN A 886 -6.09 3.15 -8.43
CA GLN A 886 -6.71 2.81 -9.72
C GLN A 886 -8.16 2.33 -9.62
N GLU A 887 -8.57 1.83 -8.45
CA GLU A 887 -9.96 1.44 -8.20
C GLU A 887 -10.85 2.64 -7.84
N ASP A 888 -10.25 3.75 -7.39
CA ASP A 888 -10.99 4.99 -7.14
C ASP A 888 -11.10 5.84 -8.42
N ASP A 889 -12.27 5.73 -9.02
CA ASP A 889 -12.68 6.49 -10.21
C ASP A 889 -13.36 7.82 -9.88
N ARG A 890 -13.53 8.17 -8.59
CA ARG A 890 -14.13 9.45 -8.19
C ARG A 890 -13.31 10.63 -8.74
N PRO A 891 -13.94 11.78 -9.05
CA PRO A 891 -13.22 12.99 -9.44
C PRO A 891 -12.15 13.37 -8.41
N LEU A 892 -10.92 13.59 -8.88
CA LEU A 892 -9.82 14.07 -8.04
C LEU A 892 -9.72 15.59 -8.14
N ILE A 893 -9.84 16.26 -7.01
CA ILE A 893 -9.64 17.70 -6.88
C ILE A 893 -8.31 17.94 -6.16
N VAL A 894 -7.39 18.67 -6.77
CA VAL A 894 -6.07 18.99 -6.19
C VAL A 894 -5.90 20.51 -6.13
N ASP A 895 -5.74 21.05 -4.93
CA ASP A 895 -5.56 22.50 -4.75
C ASP A 895 -4.11 22.87 -4.44
N GLN A 896 -3.48 23.56 -5.39
CA GLN A 896 -2.12 24.10 -5.30
C GLN A 896 -1.08 23.10 -4.77
N PRO A 897 -0.98 21.91 -5.39
CA PRO A 897 -0.01 20.90 -4.98
C PRO A 897 1.45 21.39 -5.11
N GLU A 898 1.69 22.43 -5.91
CA GLU A 898 3.02 22.91 -6.25
C GLU A 898 3.70 23.84 -5.22
N GLU A 899 3.04 24.32 -4.16
CA GLU A 899 3.63 25.38 -3.30
C GLU A 899 4.98 24.99 -2.70
N ASN A 900 5.17 23.71 -2.40
CA ASN A 900 6.42 23.17 -1.85
C ASN A 900 7.26 22.40 -2.89
N LEU A 901 6.90 22.44 -4.18
CA LEU A 901 7.51 21.66 -5.25
C LEU A 901 8.24 22.56 -6.24
N ASP A 902 9.47 22.18 -6.62
CA ASP A 902 10.17 22.90 -7.68
C ASP A 902 9.61 22.55 -9.08
N PRO A 903 9.62 23.50 -10.04
CA PRO A 903 9.04 23.28 -11.36
C PRO A 903 9.64 22.12 -12.15
N LYS A 904 10.92 21.78 -11.91
CA LYS A 904 11.58 20.68 -12.64
C LYS A 904 11.05 19.34 -12.15
N SER A 905 10.94 19.13 -10.84
CA SER A 905 10.38 17.90 -10.28
C SER A 905 8.91 17.70 -10.69
N ILE A 906 8.12 18.76 -10.77
CA ILE A 906 6.74 18.70 -11.31
C ILE A 906 6.73 18.18 -12.75
N PHE A 907 7.62 18.72 -13.60
CA PHE A 907 7.70 18.33 -15.01
C PHE A 907 8.17 16.87 -15.17
N ASP A 908 9.25 16.51 -14.49
CA ASP A 908 9.89 15.20 -14.63
C ASP A 908 9.05 14.07 -13.99
N GLU A 909 8.33 14.34 -12.90
CA GLU A 909 7.69 13.29 -12.09
C GLU A 909 6.16 13.26 -12.16
N LEU A 910 5.48 14.40 -12.37
CA LEU A 910 4.01 14.48 -12.27
C LEU A 910 3.28 14.68 -13.61
N VAL A 911 3.87 15.39 -14.59
CA VAL A 911 3.16 15.76 -15.84
C VAL A 911 2.63 14.53 -16.59
N ASP A 912 3.47 13.53 -16.82
CA ASP A 912 3.04 12.30 -17.49
C ASP A 912 1.97 11.54 -16.69
N ARG A 913 2.04 11.59 -15.35
CA ARG A 913 1.05 10.96 -14.46
C ARG A 913 -0.32 11.61 -14.58
N PHE A 914 -0.40 12.94 -14.59
CA PHE A 914 -1.66 13.64 -14.85
C PHE A 914 -2.21 13.30 -16.24
N ARG A 915 -1.33 13.25 -17.25
CA ARG A 915 -1.72 12.92 -18.65
C ARG A 915 -2.30 11.52 -18.79
N ARG A 916 -1.80 10.54 -18.04
CA ARG A 916 -2.36 9.18 -17.98
C ARG A 916 -3.63 9.11 -17.14
N THR A 917 -3.62 9.72 -15.95
CA THR A 917 -4.73 9.65 -14.98
C THR A 917 -6.00 10.30 -15.52
N ARG A 918 -5.90 11.39 -16.28
CA ARG A 918 -7.07 12.05 -16.91
C ARG A 918 -7.81 11.18 -17.93
N LEU A 919 -7.20 10.08 -18.39
CA LEU A 919 -7.84 9.14 -19.31
C LEU A 919 -8.80 8.19 -18.57
N ARG A 920 -8.64 8.01 -17.26
CA ARG A 920 -9.48 7.10 -16.44
C ARG A 920 -10.45 7.83 -15.51
N ARG A 921 -10.06 8.98 -14.96
CA ARG A 921 -10.88 9.77 -14.02
C ARG A 921 -10.84 11.27 -14.32
N GLN A 922 -11.88 11.99 -13.93
CA GLN A 922 -11.91 13.45 -14.01
C GLN A 922 -10.92 14.04 -13.00
N ILE A 923 -10.16 15.05 -13.42
CA ILE A 923 -9.21 15.75 -12.55
C ILE A 923 -9.51 17.24 -12.58
N ILE A 924 -9.64 17.87 -11.42
CA ILE A 924 -9.79 19.31 -11.26
C ILE A 924 -8.58 19.80 -10.48
N ILE A 925 -7.70 20.56 -11.12
CA ILE A 925 -6.49 21.08 -10.48
C ILE A 925 -6.54 22.60 -10.38
N VAL A 926 -6.39 23.12 -9.17
CA VAL A 926 -6.13 24.54 -8.95
C VAL A 926 -4.64 24.74 -8.92
N THR A 927 -4.11 25.61 -9.77
CA THR A 927 -2.67 25.80 -9.86
C THR A 927 -2.29 27.19 -10.35
N HIS A 928 -1.06 27.58 -10.05
CA HIS A 928 -0.36 28.71 -10.62
C HIS A 928 0.88 28.30 -11.42
N ASN A 929 1.07 27.00 -11.66
CA ASN A 929 2.20 26.45 -12.39
C ASN A 929 1.82 26.08 -13.84
N ALA A 930 2.53 26.64 -14.82
CA ALA A 930 2.31 26.37 -16.23
C ALA A 930 2.52 24.89 -16.61
N ASN A 931 3.40 24.15 -15.92
CA ASN A 931 3.64 22.74 -16.22
C ASN A 931 2.39 21.87 -15.99
N LEU A 932 1.59 22.20 -14.98
CA LEU A 932 0.38 21.45 -14.60
C LEU A 932 -0.84 21.76 -15.49
N ILE A 933 -0.73 22.75 -16.38
CA ILE A 933 -1.80 23.16 -17.31
C ILE A 933 -1.38 22.98 -18.77
N VAL A 934 -0.25 23.56 -19.16
CA VAL A 934 0.23 23.61 -20.54
C VAL A 934 0.87 22.28 -20.91
N ASN A 935 1.83 21.78 -20.12
CA ASN A 935 2.57 20.56 -20.45
C ASN A 935 1.77 19.27 -20.15
N THR A 936 0.75 19.35 -19.30
CA THR A 936 -0.25 18.29 -19.11
C THR A 936 -1.33 18.27 -20.19
N ASP A 937 -1.35 19.25 -21.10
CA ASP A 937 -2.35 19.39 -22.16
C ASP A 937 -3.78 19.45 -21.59
N ALA A 938 -4.04 20.38 -20.66
CA ALA A 938 -5.34 20.50 -19.99
C ALA A 938 -6.50 20.59 -20.99
N ASP A 939 -7.55 19.82 -20.74
CA ASP A 939 -8.73 19.74 -21.60
C ASP A 939 -9.59 20.99 -21.47
N GLN A 940 -9.63 21.57 -20.27
CA GLN A 940 -10.32 22.82 -20.00
C GLN A 940 -9.48 23.68 -19.06
N VAL A 941 -9.42 24.97 -19.34
CA VAL A 941 -8.89 25.97 -18.42
C VAL A 941 -10.02 26.90 -18.00
N ILE A 942 -10.16 27.08 -16.69
CA ILE A 942 -11.09 27.99 -16.03
C ILE A 942 -10.28 29.12 -15.44
N VAL A 943 -10.45 30.33 -15.97
CA VAL A 943 -9.79 31.53 -15.49
C VAL A 943 -10.70 32.25 -14.49
N ALA A 944 -10.31 32.22 -13.23
CA ALA A 944 -10.99 32.89 -12.12
C ALA A 944 -10.57 34.37 -12.04
N LYS A 945 -11.55 35.27 -12.00
CA LYS A 945 -11.38 36.71 -11.86
C LYS A 945 -12.18 37.23 -10.67
N CYS A 946 -11.59 38.15 -9.93
CA CYS A 946 -12.21 38.83 -8.80
C CYS A 946 -12.42 40.31 -9.13
N GLY A 947 -13.65 40.77 -8.95
CA GLY A 947 -14.05 42.17 -9.04
C GLY A 947 -13.66 42.98 -7.81
N PRO A 948 -14.06 44.27 -7.76
CA PRO A 948 -13.72 45.16 -6.66
C PRO A 948 -14.36 44.73 -5.34
N HIS A 949 -13.63 44.91 -4.23
CA HIS A 949 -14.11 44.58 -2.90
C HIS A 949 -15.04 45.70 -2.37
N ARG A 950 -16.24 45.33 -1.93
CA ARG A 950 -17.20 46.26 -1.30
C ARG A 950 -17.29 45.98 0.20
N PRO A 951 -17.29 46.99 1.09
CA PRO A 951 -17.38 46.76 2.53
C PRO A 951 -18.62 45.93 2.91
N GLY A 952 -18.42 44.85 3.67
CA GLY A 952 -19.50 43.99 4.16
C GLY A 952 -20.08 43.01 3.13
N GLN A 953 -19.49 42.89 1.95
CA GLN A 953 -19.90 41.94 0.91
C GLN A 953 -18.71 41.11 0.42
N LEU A 954 -18.98 39.90 -0.06
CA LEU A 954 -17.99 39.16 -0.83
C LEU A 954 -17.69 39.90 -2.14
N PRO A 955 -16.43 39.85 -2.63
CA PRO A 955 -16.12 40.40 -3.93
C PRO A 955 -16.86 39.60 -5.01
N GLU A 956 -17.18 40.26 -6.12
CA GLU A 956 -17.78 39.61 -7.26
C GLU A 956 -16.77 38.66 -7.91
N ILE A 957 -17.08 37.36 -7.99
CA ILE A 957 -16.22 36.33 -8.61
C ILE A 957 -16.84 35.91 -9.94
N SER A 958 -16.01 35.84 -10.97
CA SER A 958 -16.40 35.38 -12.31
C SER A 958 -15.42 34.35 -12.85
N TYR A 959 -15.92 33.44 -13.69
CA TYR A 959 -15.14 32.37 -14.30
C TYR A 959 -15.32 32.42 -15.82
N GLN A 960 -14.21 32.35 -16.54
CA GLN A 960 -14.18 32.24 -17.99
C GLN A 960 -13.50 30.93 -18.36
N SER A 961 -14.16 30.10 -19.17
CA SER A 961 -13.69 28.74 -19.45
C SER A 961 -13.52 28.47 -20.94
N GLY A 962 -12.57 27.59 -21.29
CA GLY A 962 -12.37 27.06 -22.64
C GLY A 962 -11.11 26.20 -22.77
N GLY A 963 -10.80 25.70 -23.96
CA GLY A 963 -9.62 24.87 -24.23
C GLY A 963 -8.36 25.67 -24.58
N LEU A 964 -7.20 25.00 -24.65
CA LEU A 964 -5.91 25.62 -25.03
C LEU A 964 -5.85 26.06 -26.52
N GLU A 965 -6.70 25.46 -27.36
CA GLU A 965 -6.95 25.86 -28.74
C GLU A 965 -7.69 27.21 -28.86
N ASN A 966 -8.33 27.68 -27.78
CA ASN A 966 -8.98 28.98 -27.78
C ASN A 966 -7.93 30.10 -27.59
N PRO A 967 -7.78 31.03 -28.54
CA PRO A 967 -6.74 32.05 -28.49
C PRO A 967 -6.88 32.99 -27.29
N GLU A 968 -8.11 33.28 -26.83
CA GLU A 968 -8.33 34.14 -25.68
C GLU A 968 -7.95 33.44 -24.36
N ILE A 969 -8.24 32.13 -24.24
CA ILE A 969 -7.82 31.32 -23.09
C ILE A 969 -6.31 31.19 -23.07
N ARG A 970 -5.68 30.85 -24.19
CA ARG A 970 -4.21 30.73 -24.30
C ARG A 970 -3.50 32.04 -23.96
N ARG A 971 -4.06 33.18 -24.37
CA ARG A 971 -3.57 34.51 -23.99
C ARG A 971 -3.64 34.70 -22.47
N GLN A 972 -4.76 34.39 -21.84
CA GLN A 972 -4.91 34.51 -20.38
C GLN A 972 -4.00 33.56 -19.61
N VAL A 973 -3.81 32.32 -20.10
CA VAL A 973 -2.84 31.36 -19.55
C VAL A 973 -1.42 31.94 -19.57
N CYS A 974 -0.99 32.50 -20.71
CA CYS A 974 0.32 33.13 -20.85
C CYS A 974 0.49 34.36 -19.93
N GLU A 975 -0.52 35.23 -19.85
CA GLU A 975 -0.50 36.40 -18.96
C GLU A 975 -0.41 36.01 -17.48
N ILE A 976 -1.17 35.00 -17.05
CA ILE A 976 -1.31 34.64 -15.62
C ILE A 976 -0.16 33.75 -15.14
N LEU A 977 0.21 32.71 -15.92
CA LEU A 977 1.18 31.69 -15.49
C LEU A 977 2.61 32.01 -15.91
N GLU A 978 2.81 32.72 -17.03
CA GLU A 978 4.14 33.03 -17.56
C GLU A 978 4.54 34.50 -17.43
N GLY A 979 3.63 35.36 -16.95
CA GLY A 979 3.83 36.80 -16.83
C GLY A 979 3.73 37.56 -18.14
N GLY A 980 3.07 36.97 -19.15
CA GLY A 980 2.80 37.56 -20.45
C GLY A 980 3.83 37.21 -21.53
N GLU A 981 3.42 37.34 -22.79
CA GLU A 981 4.20 36.92 -23.96
C GLU A 981 5.57 37.63 -24.04
N ALA A 982 5.62 38.91 -23.71
CA ALA A 982 6.86 39.69 -23.71
C ALA A 982 7.87 39.17 -22.68
N ALA A 983 7.40 38.84 -21.47
CA ALA A 983 8.25 38.29 -20.41
C ALA A 983 8.78 36.90 -20.78
N PHE A 984 7.93 36.06 -21.36
CA PHE A 984 8.31 34.72 -21.83
C PHE A 984 9.37 34.77 -22.94
N LYS A 985 9.17 35.60 -23.96
CA LYS A 985 10.13 35.79 -25.06
C LYS A 985 11.47 36.35 -24.59
N GLU A 986 11.46 37.32 -23.67
CA GLU A 986 12.69 37.88 -23.11
C GLU A 986 13.45 36.86 -22.25
N ARG A 987 12.72 36.02 -21.48
CA ARG A 987 13.32 34.92 -20.71
C ARG A 987 14.01 33.91 -21.63
N ALA A 988 13.33 33.47 -22.69
CA ALA A 988 13.91 32.57 -23.68
C ALA A 988 15.14 33.17 -24.38
N ARG A 989 15.08 34.46 -24.75
CA ARG A 989 16.22 35.19 -25.33
C ARG A 989 17.43 35.23 -24.40
N ARG A 990 17.23 35.54 -23.11
CA ARG A 990 18.29 35.58 -22.09
C ARG A 990 18.89 34.20 -21.81
N LEU A 991 18.05 33.17 -21.78
CA LEU A 991 18.47 31.77 -21.62
C LEU A 991 19.03 31.16 -22.93
N ARG A 992 18.95 31.88 -24.05
CA ARG A 992 19.36 31.44 -25.39
C ARG A 992 18.63 30.17 -25.85
N VAL A 993 17.39 30.00 -25.43
CA VAL A 993 16.49 28.96 -25.92
C VAL A 993 15.93 29.43 -27.26
N ARG A 994 16.07 28.61 -28.32
CA ARG A 994 15.40 28.88 -29.60
C ARG A 994 13.93 28.54 -29.45
N MET A 995 13.07 29.51 -29.78
CA MET A 995 11.62 29.37 -29.84
C MET A 995 11.18 28.89 -31.21
#